data_AF-A0AB35U7G3-F1
#
_entry.id   AF-A0AB35U7G3-F1
#
_cell.length_a   1.000
_cell.length_b   1.000
_cell.length_c   1.000
_cell.angle_alpha   90.00
_cell.angle_beta   90.00
_cell.angle_gamma   90.00
#
_symmetry.space_group_name_H-M   'P 1'
#
loop_
_entity.id
_entity.type
_entity.pdbx_description
1 polymer ?
#
loop_
_entity_poly.entity_id
_entity_poly.type
_entity_poly.pdbx_seq_one_letter_code
_entity_poly.pdbx_strand_id
1 'polypeptide(L)'
;MSTLTTIKDKIKELDPAGFQEFCDRILSKLHPDWHFVELGLMAGRTKTTTGNPDTYFKTPTGKYVFVAYTTKESGSLYEKLHDDIEKCLDPDKTGLPLSEVDCIIACHTSSNLKAGDDYRLHELCNEASIPLTIYGIDELSGFVFDRFPSIASDYLHVSVDTGQISEPDAFVRAYDSATLIPPVNTHFLFRESELAKIHAYLDTGNIVLIHGTAGVGKTRLALEVASRYAKEKEYSLFCIRSNHQNLYPDFVCALEIPGKYLFLIDDANEMNNLSTIISYVAGKNAELSDFSIKLIMTIRDYVKQEVTGEIEKCGAPYQTMEIGPFSDNEIQGFLKSEFDIQNYHYLEQITDIAEGNARIAYMAGRLAVEKQSLSAVCDASDLLDQYYRQFTDQMLGSSKELCFSAGVLAIVKAVDLDDLTKLEEVFDLGIVDSKQFLENLEKLVDLEYAQSKNGVITNADQCFANYMLYYVFFKKKIVPFADILDIGFRKFRNEINHAAVTISHIYQDPQIMDELSSQIKVVWKKYQNSDDSELYADFLQVYHAVDPEVSLLYAKNKIDGIASQKISLDINFDQKSWDQTDRILTLLTGYQSSEEYSEMSLELALEYAKKSEEAFVHFSKWFNQQFGIDPDVFHKSIQFSKLLYRSWISISLIVLLFQSSVSFLHQTGCLMNIIQ
;
A
#
# COMPACT_ATOMS: atom_id res chain seq x y z
N MET A 1 -9.26 42.33 5.51
CA MET A 1 -10.40 42.08 6.42
C MET A 1 -10.08 40.85 7.24
N SER A 2 -10.54 40.75 8.49
CA SER A 2 -10.43 39.49 9.22
C SER A 2 -11.32 38.43 8.56
N THR A 3 -10.97 37.15 8.66
CA THR A 3 -11.77 36.04 8.11
C THR A 3 -13.21 36.09 8.62
N LEU A 4 -13.41 36.43 9.90
CA LEU A 4 -14.73 36.63 10.49
C LEU A 4 -15.51 37.79 9.82
N THR A 5 -14.86 38.91 9.50
CA THR A 5 -15.52 39.99 8.74
C THR A 5 -15.87 39.54 7.32
N THR A 6 -14.99 38.80 6.65
CA THR A 6 -15.27 38.22 5.33
C THR A 6 -16.45 37.25 5.38
N ILE A 7 -16.55 36.41 6.42
CA ILE A 7 -17.69 35.52 6.64
C ILE A 7 -18.98 36.33 6.80
N LYS A 8 -18.98 37.38 7.65
CA LYS A 8 -20.15 38.26 7.81
C LYS A 8 -20.55 38.91 6.49
N ASP A 9 -19.61 39.43 5.72
CA ASP A 9 -19.92 40.04 4.43
C ASP A 9 -20.50 39.01 3.45
N LYS A 10 -19.95 37.79 3.41
CA LYS A 10 -20.49 36.70 2.58
C LYS A 10 -21.87 36.21 3.01
N ILE A 11 -22.16 36.16 4.31
CA ILE A 11 -23.51 35.84 4.81
C ILE A 11 -24.53 36.88 4.32
N LYS A 12 -24.16 38.17 4.24
CA LYS A 12 -25.05 39.23 3.72
C LYS A 12 -25.27 39.12 2.21
N GLU A 13 -24.32 38.55 1.47
CA GLU A 13 -24.44 38.33 0.02
C GLU A 13 -25.36 37.15 -0.34
N LEU A 14 -25.71 36.28 0.61
CA LEU A 14 -26.64 35.17 0.37
C LEU A 14 -28.04 35.69 0.02
N ASP A 15 -28.67 35.07 -0.98
CA ASP A 15 -30.08 35.30 -1.27
C ASP A 15 -30.97 34.63 -0.19
N PRO A 16 -32.28 34.95 -0.11
CA PRO A 16 -33.13 34.43 0.96
C PRO A 16 -33.15 32.89 1.07
N ALA A 17 -33.08 32.19 -0.07
CA ALA A 17 -33.07 30.73 -0.10
C ALA A 17 -31.71 30.17 0.38
N GLY A 18 -30.60 30.73 -0.10
CA GLY A 18 -29.27 30.34 0.33
C GLY A 18 -29.01 30.64 1.81
N PHE A 19 -29.58 31.72 2.35
CA PHE A 19 -29.51 32.02 3.78
C PHE A 19 -30.31 31.03 4.63
N GLN A 20 -31.49 30.61 4.18
CA GLN A 20 -32.27 29.55 4.83
C GLN A 20 -31.48 28.24 4.88
N GLU A 21 -30.95 27.77 3.75
CA GLU A 21 -30.17 26.52 3.67
C GLU A 21 -28.91 26.58 4.54
N PHE A 22 -28.22 27.73 4.53
CA PHE A 22 -27.06 27.99 5.37
C PHE A 22 -27.40 27.88 6.87
N CYS A 23 -28.48 28.52 7.32
CA CYS A 23 -28.92 28.45 8.71
C CYS A 23 -29.40 27.05 9.08
N ASP A 24 -30.11 26.35 8.20
CA ASP A 24 -30.55 24.97 8.41
C ASP A 24 -29.37 24.02 8.62
N ARG A 25 -28.31 24.20 7.83
CA ARG A 25 -27.09 23.43 8.01
C ARG A 25 -26.43 23.70 9.36
N ILE A 26 -26.39 24.95 9.83
CA ILE A 26 -25.88 25.29 11.16
C ILE A 26 -26.74 24.65 12.25
N LEU A 27 -28.06 24.79 12.19
CA LEU A 27 -29.00 24.26 13.18
C LEU A 27 -28.96 22.73 13.26
N SER A 28 -28.86 22.05 12.12
CA SER A 28 -28.70 20.58 12.08
C SER A 28 -27.42 20.09 12.76
N LYS A 29 -26.34 20.88 12.69
CA LYS A 29 -25.08 20.57 13.38
C LYS A 29 -25.10 20.96 14.86
N LEU A 30 -25.84 22.01 15.23
CA LEU A 30 -26.04 22.38 16.64
C LEU A 30 -26.93 21.36 17.37
N HIS A 31 -27.90 20.76 16.66
CA HIS A 31 -28.86 19.81 17.21
C HIS A 31 -28.95 18.51 16.38
N PRO A 32 -27.93 17.63 16.45
CA PRO A 32 -27.88 16.41 15.64
C PRO A 32 -29.04 15.43 15.86
N ASP A 33 -29.66 15.46 17.05
CA ASP A 33 -30.75 14.56 17.43
C ASP A 33 -32.14 15.03 16.96
N TRP A 34 -32.24 16.18 16.29
CA TRP A 34 -33.51 16.71 15.79
C TRP A 34 -33.79 16.23 14.37
N HIS A 35 -35.03 15.82 14.10
CA HIS A 35 -35.43 15.39 12.76
C HIS A 35 -35.86 16.59 11.92
N PHE A 36 -35.15 16.81 10.83
CA PHE A 36 -35.31 17.94 9.91
C PHE A 36 -36.39 17.69 8.85
N VAL A 37 -37.26 18.67 8.62
CA VAL A 37 -38.21 18.68 7.50
C VAL A 37 -38.26 20.07 6.86
N GLU A 38 -37.81 20.17 5.60
CA GLU A 38 -37.94 21.40 4.81
C GLU A 38 -39.37 21.58 4.30
N LEU A 39 -39.97 22.73 4.58
CA LEU A 39 -41.22 23.16 3.96
C LEU A 39 -40.92 24.25 2.94
N GLY A 40 -40.97 23.94 1.64
CA GLY A 40 -41.06 24.99 0.61
C GLY A 40 -40.01 25.02 -0.50
N LEU A 41 -39.03 24.10 -0.51
CA LEU A 41 -38.21 23.81 -1.69
C LEU A 41 -38.85 22.67 -2.49
N MET A 42 -39.31 22.95 -3.71
CA MET A 42 -39.50 21.85 -4.67
C MET A 42 -38.13 21.27 -4.98
N ALA A 43 -37.94 19.97 -4.72
CA ALA A 43 -36.71 19.25 -5.05
C ALA A 43 -36.18 19.67 -6.44
N GLY A 44 -35.08 20.42 -6.46
CA GLY A 44 -34.39 20.86 -7.69
C GLY A 44 -34.85 22.17 -8.36
N ARG A 45 -35.54 23.12 -7.68
CA ARG A 45 -35.78 24.47 -8.24
C ARG A 45 -35.59 25.63 -7.25
N THR A 46 -34.92 26.68 -7.71
CA THR A 46 -34.61 27.99 -7.07
C THR A 46 -35.83 28.92 -6.95
N LYS A 47 -36.99 28.42 -6.47
CA LYS A 47 -38.11 29.30 -6.09
C LYS A 47 -38.73 28.81 -4.79
N THR A 48 -38.71 29.68 -3.78
CA THR A 48 -39.36 29.47 -2.48
C THR A 48 -40.88 29.50 -2.65
N THR A 49 -41.56 28.50 -2.09
CA THR A 49 -43.02 28.50 -1.92
C THR A 49 -43.30 28.88 -0.47
N THR A 50 -44.19 29.86 -0.24
CA THR A 50 -44.41 30.47 1.09
C THR A 50 -45.05 29.47 2.07
N GLY A 51 -44.24 28.84 2.92
CA GLY A 51 -44.69 28.10 4.11
C GLY A 51 -44.52 28.96 5.36
N ASN A 52 -45.43 28.84 6.34
CA ASN A 52 -45.22 29.41 7.68
C ASN A 52 -45.40 28.28 8.69
N PRO A 53 -44.36 27.88 9.44
CA PRO A 53 -42.99 28.40 9.42
C PRO A 53 -42.25 28.09 8.11
N ASP A 54 -41.13 28.79 7.87
CA ASP A 54 -40.27 28.57 6.70
C ASP A 54 -39.61 27.17 6.75
N THR A 55 -39.21 26.74 7.95
CA THR A 55 -38.67 25.39 8.24
C THR A 55 -39.17 24.93 9.61
N TYR A 56 -39.30 23.61 9.83
CA TYR A 56 -39.45 23.08 11.18
C TYR A 56 -38.55 21.87 11.46
N PHE A 57 -38.22 21.68 12.73
CA PHE A 57 -37.55 20.50 13.25
C PHE A 57 -38.47 19.77 14.23
N LYS A 58 -38.31 18.45 14.34
CA LYS A 58 -38.97 17.64 15.35
C LYS A 58 -37.96 17.16 16.39
N THR A 59 -38.19 17.51 17.65
CA THR A 59 -37.29 17.13 18.76
C THR A 59 -37.49 15.65 19.13
N PRO A 60 -36.56 15.04 19.89
CA PRO A 60 -36.71 13.66 20.38
C PRO A 60 -37.97 13.43 21.23
N THR A 61 -38.51 14.49 21.84
CA THR A 61 -39.75 14.43 22.63
C THR A 61 -41.00 14.42 21.74
N GLY A 62 -40.83 14.62 20.43
CA GLY A 62 -41.91 14.64 19.44
C GLY A 62 -42.52 16.01 19.20
N LYS A 63 -42.06 17.06 19.91
CA LYS A 63 -42.51 18.44 19.72
C LYS A 63 -41.80 19.13 18.55
N TYR A 64 -42.36 20.26 18.12
CA TYR A 64 -41.94 21.00 16.93
C TYR A 64 -41.15 22.26 17.29
N VAL A 65 -40.04 22.49 16.60
CA VAL A 65 -39.30 23.75 16.63
C VAL A 65 -39.52 24.47 15.31
N PHE A 66 -40.04 25.68 15.38
CA PHE A 66 -40.30 26.50 14.20
C PHE A 66 -39.15 27.46 13.94
N VAL A 67 -38.75 27.61 12.68
CA VAL A 67 -37.65 28.48 12.31
C VAL A 67 -38.12 29.52 11.29
N ALA A 68 -37.74 30.77 11.53
CA ALA A 68 -38.00 31.91 10.65
C ALA A 68 -36.69 32.56 10.21
N TYR A 69 -36.61 32.95 8.93
CA TYR A 69 -35.38 33.53 8.35
C TYR A 69 -35.63 34.94 7.82
N THR A 70 -34.79 35.90 8.24
CA THR A 70 -34.89 37.29 7.82
C THR A 70 -33.60 37.80 7.18
N THR A 71 -33.61 37.93 5.85
CA THR A 71 -32.59 38.62 5.06
C THR A 71 -33.11 40.02 4.68
N LYS A 72 -32.76 41.09 5.41
CA LYS A 72 -33.30 42.43 5.10
C LYS A 72 -32.24 43.52 5.23
N GLU A 73 -32.09 44.32 4.17
CA GLU A 73 -31.22 45.51 4.15
C GLU A 73 -32.00 46.85 4.22
N SER A 74 -33.32 46.87 4.02
CA SER A 74 -34.12 48.10 4.04
C SER A 74 -35.48 47.95 4.74
N GLY A 75 -35.70 48.75 5.81
CA GLY A 75 -36.88 48.75 6.70
C GLY A 75 -36.53 48.36 8.16
N SER A 76 -37.50 48.44 9.08
CA SER A 76 -37.28 48.00 10.48
C SER A 76 -37.06 46.48 10.54
N LEU A 77 -35.98 46.04 11.19
CA LEU A 77 -35.70 44.62 11.46
C LEU A 77 -36.73 44.05 12.43
N TYR A 78 -37.06 44.82 13.48
CA TYR A 78 -38.03 44.44 14.49
C TYR A 78 -39.38 44.09 13.87
N GLU A 79 -39.92 44.93 13.00
CA GLU A 79 -41.24 44.68 12.37
C GLU A 79 -41.23 43.37 11.57
N LYS A 80 -40.13 43.06 10.88
CA LYS A 80 -40.04 41.85 10.07
C LYS A 80 -39.96 40.58 10.94
N LEU A 81 -39.09 40.60 11.96
CA LEU A 81 -38.99 39.51 12.92
C LEU A 81 -40.32 39.31 13.68
N HIS A 82 -40.95 40.41 14.09
CA HIS A 82 -42.27 40.38 14.74
C HIS A 82 -43.31 39.72 13.84
N ASP A 83 -43.45 40.17 12.59
CA ASP A 83 -44.40 39.59 11.64
C ASP A 83 -44.17 38.11 11.39
N ASP A 84 -42.90 37.67 11.29
CA ASP A 84 -42.57 36.27 11.02
C ASP A 84 -42.77 35.40 12.27
N ILE A 85 -42.44 35.91 13.46
CA ILE A 85 -42.72 35.25 14.75
C ILE A 85 -44.23 35.13 15.00
N GLU A 86 -45.01 36.18 14.74
CA GLU A 86 -46.48 36.13 14.88
C GLU A 86 -47.10 35.06 13.99
N LYS A 87 -46.56 34.83 12.78
CA LYS A 87 -47.02 33.73 11.92
C LYS A 87 -46.69 32.37 12.51
N CYS A 88 -45.55 32.21 13.17
CA CYS A 88 -45.21 30.98 13.89
C CYS A 88 -46.10 30.75 15.12
N LEU A 89 -46.64 31.81 15.71
CA LEU A 89 -47.56 31.77 16.86
C LEU A 89 -49.04 31.66 16.45
N ASP A 90 -49.35 31.53 15.16
CA ASP A 90 -50.71 31.48 14.62
C ASP A 90 -51.05 30.04 14.17
N PRO A 91 -51.85 29.28 14.96
CA PRO A 91 -52.19 27.89 14.64
C PRO A 91 -52.90 27.71 13.30
N ASP A 92 -53.61 28.73 12.81
CA ASP A 92 -54.30 28.66 11.52
C ASP A 92 -53.29 28.71 10.35
N LYS A 93 -52.12 29.34 10.57
CA LYS A 93 -51.04 29.40 9.58
C LYS A 93 -50.11 28.20 9.67
N THR A 94 -49.76 27.77 10.88
CA THR A 94 -48.82 26.66 11.11
C THR A 94 -49.46 25.29 11.00
N GLY A 95 -50.79 25.21 11.14
CA GLY A 95 -51.53 23.95 11.17
C GLY A 95 -51.29 23.11 12.43
N LEU A 96 -50.63 23.68 13.45
CA LEU A 96 -50.30 22.99 14.69
C LEU A 96 -50.76 23.82 15.91
N PRO A 97 -51.33 23.18 16.95
CA PRO A 97 -51.64 23.88 18.20
C PRO A 97 -50.34 24.24 18.93
N LEU A 98 -50.32 25.41 19.57
CA LEU A 98 -49.15 25.94 20.28
C LEU A 98 -48.59 24.99 21.36
N SER A 99 -49.41 24.08 21.91
CA SER A 99 -48.96 23.08 22.88
C SER A 99 -47.93 22.09 22.33
N GLU A 100 -47.94 21.87 21.01
CA GLU A 100 -47.01 20.99 20.30
C GLU A 100 -45.71 21.69 19.89
N VAL A 101 -45.65 23.01 20.03
CA VAL A 101 -44.45 23.81 19.73
C VAL A 101 -43.54 23.82 20.97
N ASP A 102 -42.28 23.47 20.78
CA ASP A 102 -41.25 23.44 21.83
C ASP A 102 -40.56 24.79 21.96
N CYS A 103 -40.15 25.40 20.84
CA CYS A 103 -39.60 26.74 20.77
C CYS A 103 -39.67 27.33 19.35
N ILE A 104 -39.39 28.62 19.23
CA ILE A 104 -39.19 29.32 17.96
C ILE A 104 -37.72 29.77 17.88
N ILE A 105 -37.12 29.59 16.71
CA ILE A 105 -35.79 30.11 16.37
C ILE A 105 -35.94 31.14 15.26
N ALA A 106 -35.35 32.32 15.43
CA ALA A 106 -35.34 33.37 14.40
C ALA A 106 -33.90 33.69 13.98
N CYS A 107 -33.58 33.48 12.71
CA CYS A 107 -32.26 33.76 12.14
C CYS A 107 -32.29 35.03 11.30
N HIS A 108 -31.30 35.92 11.44
CA HIS A 108 -31.23 37.13 10.62
C HIS A 108 -29.83 37.59 10.22
N THR A 109 -29.72 38.27 9.08
CA THR A 109 -28.43 38.77 8.54
C THR A 109 -27.99 40.14 9.10
N SER A 110 -28.79 40.77 9.97
CA SER A 110 -28.46 42.07 10.56
C SER A 110 -27.62 41.95 11.83
N SER A 111 -26.81 42.97 12.14
CA SER A 111 -26.09 43.15 13.42
C SER A 111 -26.77 44.18 14.35
N ASN A 112 -27.96 44.67 13.97
CA ASN A 112 -28.53 45.91 14.53
C ASN A 112 -29.88 45.70 15.26
N LEU A 113 -30.12 44.52 15.85
CA LEU A 113 -31.27 44.33 16.75
C LEU A 113 -30.97 45.01 18.10
N LYS A 114 -31.74 46.06 18.44
CA LYS A 114 -31.54 46.76 19.71
C LYS A 114 -32.06 45.90 20.86
N ALA A 115 -31.41 45.96 22.01
CA ALA A 115 -31.82 45.22 23.22
C ALA A 115 -33.30 45.44 23.61
N GLY A 116 -33.86 46.63 23.38
CA GLY A 116 -35.28 46.89 23.64
C GLY A 116 -36.24 46.23 22.64
N ASP A 117 -35.81 46.06 21.39
CA ASP A 117 -36.58 45.36 20.36
C ASP A 117 -36.47 43.84 20.58
N ASP A 118 -35.28 43.35 20.91
CA ASP A 118 -35.03 41.97 21.35
C ASP A 118 -35.91 41.57 22.54
N TYR A 119 -35.96 42.41 23.59
CA TYR A 119 -36.80 42.18 24.75
C TYR A 119 -38.28 42.02 24.39
N ARG A 120 -38.80 42.87 23.50
CA ARG A 120 -40.21 42.83 23.06
C ARG A 120 -40.54 41.58 22.26
N LEU A 121 -39.63 41.11 21.40
CA LEU A 121 -39.80 39.87 20.66
C LEU A 121 -39.84 38.66 21.62
N HIS A 122 -38.99 38.64 22.64
CA HIS A 122 -39.04 37.61 23.67
C HIS A 122 -40.32 37.69 24.52
N GLU A 123 -40.78 38.90 24.87
CA GLU A 123 -42.06 39.11 25.57
C GLU A 123 -43.24 38.53 24.79
N LEU A 124 -43.31 38.80 23.47
CA LEU A 124 -44.33 38.26 22.57
C LEU A 124 -44.43 36.72 22.62
N CYS A 125 -43.29 36.02 22.54
CA CYS A 125 -43.29 34.55 22.62
C CYS A 125 -43.56 34.03 24.04
N ASN A 126 -43.09 34.73 25.07
CA ASN A 126 -43.34 34.37 26.46
C ASN A 126 -44.83 34.47 26.82
N GLU A 127 -45.57 35.44 26.28
CA GLU A 127 -47.04 35.52 26.43
C GLU A 127 -47.74 34.26 25.88
N ALA A 128 -47.20 33.67 24.82
CA ALA A 128 -47.64 32.39 24.27
C ALA A 128 -47.06 31.15 24.98
N SER A 129 -46.25 31.33 26.03
CA SER A 129 -45.50 30.27 26.74
C SER A 129 -44.58 29.45 25.83
N ILE A 130 -44.04 30.07 24.78
CA ILE A 130 -43.11 29.45 23.84
C ILE A 130 -41.76 30.17 23.96
N PRO A 131 -40.64 29.48 24.25
CA PRO A 131 -39.31 30.06 24.23
C PRO A 131 -38.92 30.58 22.83
N LEU A 132 -38.24 31.73 22.78
CA LEU A 132 -37.64 32.28 21.57
C LEU A 132 -36.10 32.23 21.67
N THR A 133 -35.44 31.90 20.56
CA THR A 133 -34.00 32.09 20.39
C THR A 133 -33.75 32.87 19.11
N ILE A 134 -32.94 33.93 19.18
CA ILE A 134 -32.60 34.74 18.02
C ILE A 134 -31.11 34.57 17.70
N TYR A 135 -30.79 34.21 16.46
CA TYR A 135 -29.42 34.14 15.96
C TYR A 135 -29.20 35.25 14.94
N GLY A 136 -28.42 36.26 15.34
CA GLY A 136 -27.99 37.32 14.46
C GLY A 136 -26.76 36.93 13.64
N ILE A 137 -26.32 37.85 12.78
CA ILE A 137 -25.16 37.62 11.94
C ILE A 137 -23.87 37.41 12.74
N ASP A 138 -23.79 38.02 13.93
CA ASP A 138 -22.64 37.88 14.80
C ASP A 138 -22.54 36.46 15.35
N GLU A 139 -23.64 35.90 15.87
CA GLU A 139 -23.71 34.51 16.35
C GLU A 139 -23.51 33.50 15.21
N LEU A 140 -24.19 33.69 14.07
CA LEU A 140 -24.08 32.80 12.92
C LEU A 140 -22.65 32.76 12.36
N SER A 141 -22.00 33.93 12.23
CA SER A 141 -20.61 33.99 11.78
C SER A 141 -19.65 33.36 12.79
N GLY A 142 -19.90 33.51 14.09
CA GLY A 142 -19.13 32.86 15.14
C GLY A 142 -19.25 31.33 15.08
N PHE A 143 -20.47 30.79 14.92
CA PHE A 143 -20.65 29.35 14.75
C PHE A 143 -19.87 28.81 13.55
N VAL A 144 -19.91 29.51 12.42
CA VAL A 144 -19.18 29.09 11.22
C VAL A 144 -17.67 29.20 11.38
N PHE A 145 -17.19 30.28 12.00
CA PHE A 145 -15.75 30.50 12.20
C PHE A 145 -15.15 29.55 13.25
N ASP A 146 -15.83 29.38 14.40
CA ASP A 146 -15.27 28.69 15.58
C ASP A 146 -15.63 27.19 15.63
N ARG A 147 -16.82 26.81 15.14
CA ARG A 147 -17.38 25.46 15.37
C ARG A 147 -17.60 24.65 14.11
N PHE A 148 -17.97 25.31 13.02
CA PHE A 148 -18.31 24.66 11.76
C PHE A 148 -17.57 25.23 10.54
N PRO A 149 -16.22 25.30 10.52
CA PRO A 149 -15.44 25.86 9.40
C PRO A 149 -15.81 25.31 8.02
N SER A 150 -16.19 24.02 7.94
CA SER A 150 -16.70 23.40 6.70
C SER A 150 -17.85 24.18 6.04
N ILE A 151 -18.74 24.80 6.82
CA ILE A 151 -19.88 25.57 6.30
C ILE A 151 -19.38 26.85 5.59
N ALA A 152 -18.29 27.45 6.04
CA ALA A 152 -17.70 28.62 5.38
C ALA A 152 -17.23 28.29 3.96
N SER A 153 -16.65 27.10 3.76
CA SER A 153 -16.22 26.65 2.43
C SER A 153 -17.43 26.29 1.56
N ASP A 154 -18.33 25.45 2.08
CA ASP A 154 -19.44 24.87 1.32
C ASP A 154 -20.47 25.92 0.88
N TYR A 155 -20.79 26.90 1.74
CA TYR A 155 -21.88 27.87 1.51
C TYR A 155 -21.41 29.29 1.26
N LEU A 156 -20.23 29.68 1.76
CA LEU A 156 -19.73 31.06 1.64
C LEU A 156 -18.50 31.17 0.72
N HIS A 157 -17.94 30.05 0.30
CA HIS A 157 -16.68 29.97 -0.46
C HIS A 157 -15.52 30.73 0.21
N VAL A 158 -15.47 30.68 1.54
CA VAL A 158 -14.39 31.25 2.36
C VAL A 158 -13.58 30.11 2.97
N SER A 159 -12.28 30.07 2.69
CA SER A 159 -11.35 29.19 3.39
C SER A 159 -11.09 29.75 4.80
N VAL A 160 -11.41 28.98 5.83
CA VAL A 160 -11.18 29.36 7.23
C VAL A 160 -9.86 28.77 7.74
N ASP A 161 -9.50 27.60 7.23
CA ASP A 161 -8.20 26.95 7.39
C ASP A 161 -7.75 26.38 6.04
N THR A 162 -6.59 25.72 6.00
CA THR A 162 -6.04 25.02 4.84
C THR A 162 -6.65 23.62 4.64
N GLY A 163 -7.52 23.14 5.54
CA GLY A 163 -8.08 21.79 5.53
C GLY A 163 -7.05 20.67 5.80
N GLN A 164 -5.83 21.02 6.22
CA GLN A 164 -4.74 20.04 6.42
C GLN A 164 -4.81 19.35 7.79
N ILE A 165 -5.46 19.95 8.79
CA ILE A 165 -5.62 19.39 10.13
C ILE A 165 -7.03 18.82 10.26
N SER A 166 -7.14 17.56 10.67
CA SER A 166 -8.43 16.87 10.77
C SER A 166 -8.48 15.90 11.94
N GLU A 167 -9.68 15.60 12.40
CA GLU A 167 -9.93 14.51 13.33
C GLU A 167 -9.67 13.15 12.65
N PRO A 168 -9.31 12.09 13.41
CA PRO A 168 -8.96 10.77 12.84
C PRO A 168 -10.00 10.21 11.87
N ASP A 169 -11.28 10.29 12.22
CA ASP A 169 -12.35 9.76 11.37
C ASP A 169 -12.48 10.52 10.04
N ALA A 170 -12.23 11.83 10.06
CA ALA A 170 -12.23 12.66 8.85
C ALA A 170 -11.01 12.35 7.98
N PHE A 171 -9.85 12.16 8.59
CA PHE A 171 -8.63 11.73 7.92
C PHE A 171 -8.83 10.38 7.21
N VAL A 172 -9.36 9.38 7.92
CA VAL A 172 -9.62 8.03 7.37
C VAL A 172 -10.61 8.10 6.21
N ARG A 173 -11.73 8.82 6.34
CA ARG A 173 -12.70 8.99 5.24
C ARG A 173 -12.09 9.65 4.01
N ALA A 174 -11.25 10.67 4.20
CA ALA A 174 -10.56 11.34 3.11
C ALA A 174 -9.56 10.41 2.42
N TYR A 175 -8.80 9.63 3.20
CA TYR A 175 -7.84 8.65 2.68
C TYR A 175 -8.52 7.55 1.87
N ASP A 176 -9.58 6.94 2.44
CA ASP A 176 -10.28 5.78 1.87
C ASP A 176 -11.23 6.14 0.72
N SER A 177 -11.41 7.44 0.44
CA SER A 177 -12.19 7.88 -0.73
C SER A 177 -11.51 7.57 -2.08
N ALA A 178 -10.20 7.31 -2.08
CA ALA A 178 -9.44 6.97 -3.27
C ALA A 178 -9.61 5.49 -3.64
N THR A 179 -10.30 5.19 -4.75
CA THR A 179 -10.60 3.81 -5.20
C THR A 179 -9.36 2.97 -5.57
N LEU A 180 -8.26 3.61 -5.95
CA LEU A 180 -7.05 2.94 -6.45
C LEU A 180 -6.05 2.56 -5.35
N ILE A 181 -6.20 3.10 -4.14
CA ILE A 181 -5.27 2.90 -3.03
C ILE A 181 -5.94 2.01 -1.98
N PRO A 182 -5.24 1.02 -1.42
CA PRO A 182 -5.76 0.26 -0.28
C PRO A 182 -6.18 1.18 0.87
N PRO A 183 -7.35 0.93 1.48
CA PRO A 183 -7.83 1.73 2.60
C PRO A 183 -6.90 1.60 3.81
N VAL A 184 -6.88 2.62 4.66
CA VAL A 184 -6.22 2.56 5.98
C VAL A 184 -7.16 1.99 7.04
N ASN A 185 -8.47 1.92 6.79
CA ASN A 185 -9.40 1.25 7.68
C ASN A 185 -9.45 -0.27 7.44
N THR A 186 -8.38 -0.95 7.84
CA THR A 186 -8.26 -2.43 7.82
C THR A 186 -8.03 -2.98 9.22
N HIS A 187 -8.13 -4.30 9.40
CA HIS A 187 -7.67 -4.91 10.65
C HIS A 187 -6.17 -4.67 10.83
N PHE A 188 -5.78 -4.39 12.07
CA PHE A 188 -4.39 -4.19 12.42
C PHE A 188 -3.75 -5.55 12.72
N LEU A 189 -2.66 -5.90 12.02
CA LEU A 189 -2.02 -7.20 12.10
C LEU A 189 -0.48 -7.07 12.16
N PHE A 190 0.16 -8.01 12.88
CA PHE A 190 1.59 -8.34 12.93
C PHE A 190 2.57 -7.29 13.51
N ARG A 191 2.17 -6.02 13.62
CA ARG A 191 3.03 -4.91 14.07
C ARG A 191 2.93 -4.58 15.57
N GLU A 192 2.52 -5.53 16.39
CA GLU A 192 2.34 -5.37 17.83
C GLU A 192 3.65 -5.00 18.54
N SER A 193 4.78 -5.50 18.04
CA SER A 193 6.10 -5.22 18.63
C SER A 193 6.52 -3.77 18.40
N GLU A 194 6.30 -3.26 17.17
CA GLU A 194 6.59 -1.90 16.75
C GLU A 194 5.64 -0.93 17.45
N LEU A 195 4.35 -1.27 17.53
CA LEU A 195 3.34 -0.50 18.27
C LEU A 195 3.76 -0.31 19.72
N ALA A 196 4.14 -1.38 20.42
CA ALA A 196 4.56 -1.32 21.82
C ALA A 196 5.81 -0.44 22.01
N LYS A 197 6.79 -0.53 21.10
CA LYS A 197 8.00 0.29 21.14
C LYS A 197 7.69 1.78 20.90
N ILE A 198 6.88 2.11 19.90
CA ILE A 198 6.48 3.50 19.62
C ILE A 198 5.72 4.07 20.82
N HIS A 199 4.86 3.27 21.45
CA HIS A 199 4.15 3.67 22.67
C HIS A 199 5.13 4.05 23.80
N ALA A 200 6.17 3.24 24.03
CA ALA A 200 7.22 3.53 25.01
C ALA A 200 8.06 4.77 24.65
N TYR A 201 8.30 5.02 23.35
CA TYR A 201 8.96 6.24 22.89
C TYR A 201 8.12 7.49 23.17
N LEU A 202 6.80 7.42 22.99
CA LEU A 202 5.90 8.51 23.33
C LEU A 202 5.83 8.77 24.83
N ASP A 203 6.03 7.78 25.69
CA ASP A 203 6.07 7.99 27.14
C ASP A 203 7.33 8.72 27.61
N THR A 204 8.43 8.63 26.85
CA THR A 204 9.74 9.20 27.23
C THR A 204 10.16 10.42 26.41
N GLY A 205 9.50 10.67 25.29
CA GLY A 205 9.81 11.77 24.36
C GLY A 205 8.57 12.40 23.73
N ASN A 206 8.80 13.43 22.93
CA ASN A 206 7.74 14.21 22.29
C ASN A 206 7.61 13.93 20.79
N ILE A 207 8.65 13.41 20.15
CA ILE A 207 8.68 13.22 18.70
C ILE A 207 9.07 11.78 18.39
N VAL A 208 8.27 11.09 17.59
CA VAL A 208 8.62 9.80 17.01
C VAL A 208 8.54 9.87 15.48
N LEU A 209 9.64 9.54 14.84
CA LEU A 209 9.74 9.36 13.40
C LEU A 209 9.54 7.89 13.04
N ILE A 210 8.57 7.60 12.17
CA ILE A 210 8.35 6.28 11.58
C ILE A 210 8.82 6.35 10.14
N HIS A 211 9.82 5.57 9.77
CA HIS A 211 10.38 5.55 8.42
C HIS A 211 10.40 4.15 7.83
N GLY A 212 10.44 4.07 6.50
CA GLY A 212 10.40 2.82 5.73
C GLY A 212 10.04 3.08 4.27
N THR A 213 10.18 2.06 3.44
CA THR A 213 9.86 2.11 2.00
C THR A 213 8.36 2.31 1.74
N ALA A 214 7.97 2.57 0.49
CA ALA A 214 6.57 2.75 0.13
C ALA A 214 5.78 1.43 0.31
N GLY A 215 4.54 1.52 0.80
CA GLY A 215 3.63 0.36 0.88
C GLY A 215 3.80 -0.58 2.09
N VAL A 216 4.81 -0.38 2.96
CA VAL A 216 5.04 -1.24 4.16
C VAL A 216 4.08 -1.01 5.35
N GLY A 217 3.12 -0.08 5.22
CA GLY A 217 2.08 0.17 6.23
C GLY A 217 2.37 1.25 7.28
N LYS A 218 3.27 2.20 7.01
CA LYS A 218 3.63 3.29 7.93
C LYS A 218 2.42 4.08 8.46
N THR A 219 1.58 4.60 7.57
CA THR A 219 0.37 5.38 7.91
C THR A 219 -0.59 4.57 8.77
N ARG A 220 -0.84 3.30 8.42
CA ARG A 220 -1.72 2.40 9.19
C ARG A 220 -1.21 2.17 10.62
N LEU A 221 0.10 1.93 10.77
CA LEU A 221 0.76 1.78 12.07
C LEU A 221 0.69 3.06 12.89
N ALA A 222 1.01 4.20 12.27
CA ALA A 222 1.01 5.49 12.93
C ALA A 222 -0.39 5.87 13.44
N LEU A 223 -1.43 5.65 12.62
CA LEU A 223 -2.84 5.83 13.00
C LEU A 223 -3.24 4.93 14.18
N GLU A 224 -2.87 3.64 14.14
CA GLU A 224 -3.19 2.70 15.22
C GLU A 224 -2.56 3.13 16.54
N VAL A 225 -1.26 3.43 16.50
CA VAL A 225 -0.52 3.86 17.68
C VAL A 225 -1.09 5.16 18.22
N ALA A 226 -1.31 6.15 17.35
CA ALA A 226 -1.82 7.44 17.74
C ALA A 226 -3.20 7.33 18.42
N SER A 227 -4.10 6.54 17.81
CA SER A 227 -5.45 6.33 18.34
C SER A 227 -5.43 5.63 19.70
N ARG A 228 -4.63 4.56 19.86
CA ARG A 228 -4.52 3.84 21.14
C ARG A 228 -3.88 4.71 22.22
N TYR A 229 -2.78 5.38 21.91
CA TYR A 229 -2.05 6.25 22.84
C TYR A 229 -2.91 7.42 23.30
N ALA A 230 -3.56 8.11 22.35
CA ALA A 230 -4.41 9.25 22.65
C ALA A 230 -5.59 8.88 23.55
N LYS A 231 -6.22 7.73 23.28
CA LYS A 231 -7.31 7.21 24.12
C LYS A 231 -6.83 6.82 25.51
N GLU A 232 -5.68 6.16 25.64
CA GLU A 232 -5.14 5.72 26.94
C GLU A 232 -4.67 6.89 27.81
N LYS A 233 -3.99 7.88 27.21
CA LYS A 233 -3.35 9.00 27.93
C LYS A 233 -4.16 10.29 27.93
N GLU A 234 -5.34 10.27 27.31
CA GLU A 234 -6.28 11.38 27.17
C GLU A 234 -5.69 12.57 26.42
N TYR A 235 -5.16 12.33 25.21
CA TYR A 235 -4.71 13.38 24.29
C TYR A 235 -5.79 13.69 23.26
N SER A 236 -5.93 14.96 22.89
CA SER A 236 -6.65 15.37 21.69
C SER A 236 -5.81 14.99 20.47
N LEU A 237 -6.33 14.08 19.64
CA LEU A 237 -5.63 13.55 18.48
C LEU A 237 -6.04 14.28 17.22
N PHE A 238 -5.06 14.80 16.49
CA PHE A 238 -5.25 15.38 15.16
C PHE A 238 -4.36 14.68 14.14
N CYS A 239 -4.87 14.52 12.92
CA CYS A 239 -4.15 13.97 11.80
C CYS A 239 -3.93 15.05 10.75
N ILE A 240 -2.71 15.11 10.22
CA ILE A 240 -2.23 16.12 9.29
C ILE A 240 -1.81 15.45 7.99
N ARG A 241 -2.32 15.97 6.87
CA ARG A 241 -1.92 15.58 5.52
C ARG A 241 -1.56 16.82 4.72
N SER A 242 -0.42 16.80 4.05
CA SER A 242 0.00 17.91 3.19
C SER A 242 -0.97 18.09 2.02
N ASN A 243 -1.32 19.33 1.74
CA ASN A 243 -1.84 19.76 0.44
C ASN A 243 -0.93 20.83 -0.19
N HIS A 244 0.33 20.89 0.28
CA HIS A 244 1.36 21.87 -0.08
C HIS A 244 1.03 23.33 0.25
N GLN A 245 0.05 23.58 1.13
CA GLN A 245 -0.20 24.91 1.68
C GLN A 245 0.56 25.14 3.00
N ASN A 246 0.64 26.39 3.45
CA ASN A 246 1.32 26.73 4.69
C ASN A 246 0.50 26.31 5.91
N LEU A 247 0.94 25.24 6.60
CA LEU A 247 0.26 24.69 7.80
C LEU A 247 0.40 25.57 9.05
N TYR A 248 1.46 26.38 9.14
CA TYR A 248 1.85 27.01 10.41
C TYR A 248 0.74 27.81 11.11
N PRO A 249 -0.05 28.67 10.42
CA PRO A 249 -1.13 29.42 11.05
C PRO A 249 -2.18 28.50 11.70
N ASP A 250 -2.65 27.50 10.96
CA ASP A 250 -3.68 26.56 11.42
C ASP A 250 -3.18 25.72 12.61
N PHE A 251 -1.91 25.32 12.58
CA PHE A 251 -1.29 24.57 13.66
C PHE A 251 -1.21 25.37 14.97
N VAL A 252 -0.89 26.68 14.86
CA VAL A 252 -0.90 27.58 16.02
C VAL A 252 -2.32 27.77 16.56
N CYS A 253 -3.31 27.91 15.67
CA CYS A 253 -4.73 28.02 16.06
C CYS A 253 -5.22 26.75 16.78
N ALA A 254 -4.84 25.55 16.31
CA ALA A 254 -5.18 24.29 16.97
C ALA A 254 -4.63 24.16 18.41
N LEU A 255 -3.63 24.97 18.76
CA LEU A 255 -2.94 24.98 20.06
C LEU A 255 -3.21 26.24 20.87
N GLU A 256 -4.34 26.91 20.62
CA GLU A 256 -4.73 28.14 21.33
C GLU A 256 -4.97 27.89 22.84
N ILE A 257 -5.54 26.74 23.18
CA ILE A 257 -5.92 26.39 24.56
C ILE A 257 -4.90 25.40 25.16
N PRO A 258 -4.45 25.60 26.42
CA PRO A 258 -3.62 24.62 27.12
C PRO A 258 -4.24 23.22 27.18
N GLY A 259 -3.44 22.18 26.98
CA GLY A 259 -3.92 20.81 26.94
C GLY A 259 -2.89 19.79 26.45
N LYS A 260 -3.35 18.55 26.32
CA LYS A 260 -2.58 17.43 25.79
C LYS A 260 -2.97 17.18 24.33
N TYR A 261 -2.00 17.28 23.42
CA TYR A 261 -2.22 17.21 21.99
C TYR A 261 -1.28 16.20 21.34
N LEU A 262 -1.82 15.30 20.53
CA LEU A 262 -1.05 14.35 19.73
C LEU A 262 -1.34 14.64 18.27
N PHE A 263 -0.32 14.95 17.49
CA PHE A 263 -0.44 15.12 16.05
C PHE A 263 0.21 13.95 15.33
N LEU A 264 -0.55 13.33 14.42
CA LEU A 264 -0.01 12.45 13.39
C LEU A 264 0.23 13.28 12.13
N ILE A 265 1.47 13.34 11.64
CA ILE A 265 1.81 13.97 10.36
C ILE A 265 2.16 12.86 9.37
N ASP A 266 1.26 12.60 8.42
CA ASP A 266 1.44 11.58 7.38
C ASP A 266 2.29 12.14 6.22
N ASP A 267 3.22 11.31 5.71
CA ASP A 267 4.26 11.68 4.74
C ASP A 267 4.85 13.10 4.98
N ALA A 268 5.43 13.31 6.16
CA ALA A 268 5.92 14.61 6.63
C ALA A 268 6.99 15.25 5.72
N ASN A 269 7.63 14.46 4.85
CA ASN A 269 8.53 14.98 3.81
C ASN A 269 7.83 15.83 2.74
N GLU A 270 6.50 15.74 2.60
CA GLU A 270 5.72 16.56 1.67
C GLU A 270 5.27 17.90 2.29
N MET A 271 5.58 18.12 3.57
CA MET A 271 5.15 19.31 4.31
C MET A 271 6.08 20.49 4.10
N ASN A 272 5.50 21.66 3.85
CA ASN A 272 6.25 22.92 3.84
C ASN A 272 6.57 23.37 5.27
N ASN A 273 7.81 23.83 5.49
CA ASN A 273 8.28 24.42 6.76
C ASN A 273 8.13 23.51 7.99
N LEU A 274 8.36 22.20 7.84
CA LEU A 274 8.28 21.22 8.93
C LEU A 274 9.12 21.62 10.16
N SER A 275 10.34 22.10 9.94
CA SER A 275 11.23 22.66 10.98
C SER A 275 10.57 23.74 11.86
N THR A 276 9.67 24.56 11.30
CA THR A 276 8.97 25.61 12.05
C THR A 276 7.92 25.02 13.00
N ILE A 277 7.21 23.97 12.56
CA ILE A 277 6.27 23.21 13.39
C ILE A 277 7.01 22.53 14.56
N ILE A 278 8.12 21.84 14.25
CA ILE A 278 8.95 21.17 15.27
C ILE A 278 9.47 22.18 16.30
N SER A 279 10.01 23.31 15.84
CA SER A 279 10.51 24.37 16.73
C SER A 279 9.42 24.93 17.63
N TYR A 280 8.21 25.15 17.08
CA TYR A 280 7.08 25.63 17.86
C TYR A 280 6.66 24.63 18.94
N VAL A 281 6.58 23.35 18.61
CA VAL A 281 6.26 22.27 19.58
C VAL A 281 7.32 22.18 20.67
N ALA A 282 8.60 22.25 20.31
CA ALA A 282 9.70 22.22 21.27
C ALA A 282 9.65 23.41 22.24
N GLY A 283 9.41 24.62 21.71
CA GLY A 283 9.28 25.84 22.50
C GLY A 283 8.07 25.79 23.45
N LYS A 284 6.89 25.43 22.95
CA LYS A 284 5.65 25.32 23.74
C LYS A 284 5.79 24.35 24.91
N ASN A 285 6.34 23.16 24.67
CA ASN A 285 6.56 22.16 25.72
C ASN A 285 7.60 22.61 26.77
N ALA A 286 8.55 23.47 26.40
CA ALA A 286 9.59 23.95 27.30
C ALA A 286 9.14 25.15 28.14
N GLU A 287 8.36 26.06 27.55
CA GLU A 287 7.97 27.34 28.17
C GLU A 287 6.71 27.24 29.05
N LEU A 288 5.78 26.32 28.72
CA LEU A 288 4.43 26.29 29.29
C LEU A 288 4.10 24.90 29.87
N SER A 289 4.06 24.80 31.21
CA SER A 289 3.86 23.51 31.92
C SER A 289 2.46 22.90 31.74
N ASP A 290 1.51 23.67 31.22
CA ASP A 290 0.13 23.29 30.95
C ASP A 290 -0.10 22.73 29.53
N PHE A 291 0.94 22.75 28.68
CA PHE A 291 0.92 22.08 27.37
C PHE A 291 1.69 20.76 27.42
N SER A 292 1.15 19.75 26.74
CA SER A 292 1.87 18.51 26.44
C SER A 292 1.60 18.11 25.00
N ILE A 293 2.55 18.42 24.11
CA ILE A 293 2.38 18.23 22.67
C ILE A 293 3.32 17.13 22.20
N LYS A 294 2.76 16.13 21.51
CA LYS A 294 3.49 15.00 20.92
C LYS A 294 3.25 14.93 19.41
N LEU A 295 4.27 14.50 18.69
CA LEU A 295 4.27 14.31 17.24
C LEU A 295 4.63 12.87 16.90
N ILE A 296 3.82 12.24 16.06
CA ILE A 296 4.19 11.04 15.31
C ILE A 296 4.26 11.48 13.86
N MET A 297 5.39 11.25 13.20
CA MET A 297 5.57 11.65 11.80
C MET A 297 6.02 10.44 10.99
N THR A 298 5.36 10.19 9.87
CA THR A 298 5.80 9.18 8.91
C THR A 298 6.64 9.81 7.82
N ILE A 299 7.75 9.17 7.43
CA ILE A 299 8.62 9.63 6.34
C ILE A 299 9.09 8.44 5.50
N ARG A 300 9.58 8.72 4.29
CA ARG A 300 10.25 7.71 3.45
C ARG A 300 11.73 7.61 3.83
N ASP A 301 12.37 6.48 3.52
CA ASP A 301 13.76 6.24 3.96
C ASP A 301 14.77 7.23 3.38
N TYR A 302 14.61 7.64 2.12
CA TYR A 302 15.56 8.53 1.45
C TYR A 302 15.58 9.96 2.03
N VAL A 303 14.46 10.46 2.60
CA VAL A 303 14.42 11.79 3.26
C VAL A 303 14.84 11.76 4.73
N LYS A 304 15.12 10.58 5.29
CA LYS A 304 15.38 10.42 6.73
C LYS A 304 16.45 11.38 7.22
N GLN A 305 17.59 11.45 6.51
CA GLN A 305 18.72 12.29 6.91
C GLN A 305 18.38 13.78 6.91
N GLU A 306 17.62 14.23 5.91
CA GLU A 306 17.19 15.63 5.81
C GLU A 306 16.28 15.99 6.98
N VAL A 307 15.23 15.20 7.21
CA VAL A 307 14.25 15.44 8.29
C VAL A 307 14.90 15.33 9.68
N THR A 308 15.75 14.33 9.92
CA THR A 308 16.48 14.24 11.21
C THR A 308 17.40 15.43 11.41
N GLY A 309 18.07 15.89 10.35
CA GLY A 309 18.92 17.08 10.39
C GLY A 309 18.13 18.35 10.72
N GLU A 310 16.86 18.46 10.30
CA GLU A 310 15.98 19.56 10.71
C GLU A 310 15.61 19.49 12.19
N ILE A 311 15.23 18.30 12.70
CA ILE A 311 14.85 18.12 14.11
C ILE A 311 16.02 18.41 15.03
N GLU A 312 17.23 17.95 14.66
CA GLU A 312 18.45 18.17 15.43
C GLU A 312 18.80 19.65 15.56
N LYS A 313 18.64 20.43 14.47
CA LYS A 313 18.81 21.90 14.51
C LYS A 313 17.86 22.58 15.48
N CYS A 314 16.67 22.00 15.69
CA CYS A 314 15.67 22.52 16.63
C CYS A 314 15.96 22.10 18.09
N GLY A 315 16.92 21.21 18.33
CA GLY A 315 17.27 20.72 19.67
C GLY A 315 16.18 19.85 20.31
N ALA A 316 15.21 19.36 19.54
CA ALA A 316 14.11 18.56 20.06
C ALA A 316 14.51 17.08 20.17
N PRO A 317 14.31 16.42 21.33
CA PRO A 317 14.57 14.98 21.45
C PRO A 317 13.56 14.19 20.63
N TYR A 318 14.04 13.24 19.84
CA TYR A 318 13.22 12.40 18.99
C TYR A 318 13.69 10.94 19.03
N GLN A 319 12.77 10.03 18.71
CA GLN A 319 13.06 8.61 18.50
C GLN A 319 12.74 8.24 17.06
N THR A 320 13.40 7.22 16.53
CA THR A 320 13.16 6.70 15.18
C THR A 320 12.72 5.24 15.23
N MET A 321 11.79 4.88 14.38
CA MET A 321 11.31 3.52 14.17
C MET A 321 11.39 3.19 12.68
N GLU A 322 12.20 2.19 12.33
CA GLU A 322 12.26 1.64 10.99
C GLU A 322 11.21 0.55 10.81
N ILE A 323 10.45 0.63 9.72
CA ILE A 323 9.44 -0.34 9.34
C ILE A 323 9.93 -1.05 8.08
N GLY A 324 10.34 -2.31 8.25
CA GLY A 324 10.73 -3.17 7.13
C GLY A 324 9.53 -3.78 6.40
N PRO A 325 9.75 -4.51 5.30
CA PRO A 325 8.70 -5.28 4.62
C PRO A 325 8.12 -6.38 5.53
N PHE A 326 6.93 -6.87 5.20
CA PHE A 326 6.38 -8.08 5.81
C PHE A 326 7.17 -9.30 5.33
N SER A 327 7.28 -10.30 6.19
CA SER A 327 7.71 -11.64 5.80
C SER A 327 6.62 -12.37 5.02
N ASP A 328 7.00 -13.40 4.27
CA ASP A 328 6.08 -14.26 3.52
C ASP A 328 4.96 -14.82 4.40
N ASN A 329 5.29 -15.25 5.62
CA ASN A 329 4.31 -15.75 6.59
C ASN A 329 3.32 -14.66 7.04
N GLU A 330 3.77 -13.43 7.21
CA GLU A 330 2.91 -12.29 7.54
C GLU A 330 2.02 -11.91 6.36
N ILE A 331 2.53 -11.94 5.12
CA ILE A 331 1.73 -11.72 3.91
C ILE A 331 0.64 -12.80 3.80
N GLN A 332 1.00 -14.08 3.91
CA GLN A 332 0.03 -15.16 3.86
C GLN A 332 -0.99 -15.10 5.00
N GLY A 333 -0.55 -14.75 6.21
CA GLY A 333 -1.43 -14.55 7.36
C GLY A 333 -2.40 -13.39 7.17
N PHE A 334 -1.92 -12.29 6.59
CA PHE A 334 -2.72 -11.13 6.19
C PHE A 334 -3.81 -11.54 5.18
N LEU A 335 -3.45 -12.26 4.12
CA LEU A 335 -4.40 -12.71 3.09
C LEU A 335 -5.48 -13.65 3.65
N LYS A 336 -5.10 -14.55 4.55
CA LYS A 336 -6.06 -15.43 5.24
C LYS A 336 -7.01 -14.64 6.13
N SER A 337 -6.52 -13.62 6.82
CA SER A 337 -7.30 -12.87 7.81
C SER A 337 -8.24 -11.85 7.16
N GLU A 338 -7.76 -11.11 6.16
CA GLU A 338 -8.54 -10.03 5.53
C GLU A 338 -9.41 -10.49 4.37
N PHE A 339 -8.98 -11.52 3.63
CA PHE A 339 -9.67 -11.95 2.41
C PHE A 339 -10.19 -13.40 2.45
N ASP A 340 -9.98 -14.11 3.56
CA ASP A 340 -10.31 -15.55 3.72
C ASP A 340 -9.72 -16.44 2.60
N ILE A 341 -8.54 -16.07 2.09
CA ILE A 341 -7.85 -16.85 1.06
C ILE A 341 -7.11 -18.01 1.72
N GLN A 342 -7.66 -19.22 1.58
CA GLN A 342 -7.05 -20.45 2.14
C GLN A 342 -6.27 -21.27 1.10
N ASN A 343 -6.48 -21.00 -0.19
CA ASN A 343 -5.85 -21.77 -1.26
C ASN A 343 -4.35 -21.44 -1.34
N TYR A 344 -3.51 -22.46 -1.20
CA TYR A 344 -2.06 -22.34 -1.17
C TYR A 344 -1.48 -21.66 -2.43
N HIS A 345 -1.98 -21.99 -3.62
CA HIS A 345 -1.46 -21.41 -4.86
C HIS A 345 -1.71 -19.90 -4.96
N TYR A 346 -2.85 -19.42 -4.44
CA TYR A 346 -3.08 -17.97 -4.36
C TYR A 346 -2.15 -17.32 -3.34
N LEU A 347 -1.95 -17.97 -2.20
CA LEU A 347 -1.09 -17.45 -1.13
C LEU A 347 0.35 -17.32 -1.60
N GLU A 348 0.90 -18.36 -2.24
CA GLU A 348 2.24 -18.37 -2.80
C GLU A 348 2.39 -17.29 -3.89
N GLN A 349 1.50 -17.30 -4.89
CA GLN A 349 1.56 -16.34 -5.99
C GLN A 349 1.47 -14.88 -5.52
N ILE A 350 0.55 -14.56 -4.60
CA ILE A 350 0.41 -13.19 -4.09
C ILE A 350 1.64 -12.81 -3.26
N THR A 351 2.22 -13.75 -2.51
CA THR A 351 3.44 -13.51 -1.74
C THR A 351 4.60 -13.14 -2.66
N ASP A 352 4.79 -13.89 -3.74
CA ASP A 352 5.82 -13.64 -4.76
C ASP A 352 5.63 -12.29 -5.46
N ILE A 353 4.37 -11.90 -5.74
CA ILE A 353 4.08 -10.60 -6.36
C ILE A 353 4.32 -9.45 -5.37
N ALA A 354 3.99 -9.67 -4.10
CA ALA A 354 4.03 -8.62 -3.09
C ALA A 354 5.43 -8.36 -2.54
N GLU A 355 6.36 -9.32 -2.52
CA GLU A 355 7.74 -9.13 -2.00
C GLU A 355 7.76 -8.39 -0.65
N GLY A 356 6.81 -8.73 0.24
CA GLY A 356 6.63 -8.11 1.56
C GLY A 356 5.95 -6.72 1.57
N ASN A 357 5.51 -6.22 0.43
CA ASN A 357 4.73 -4.98 0.29
C ASN A 357 3.24 -5.22 0.60
N ALA A 358 2.81 -4.81 1.79
CA ALA A 358 1.43 -4.99 2.26
C ALA A 358 0.39 -4.32 1.35
N ARG A 359 0.73 -3.21 0.69
CA ARG A 359 -0.16 -2.51 -0.25
C ARG A 359 -0.44 -3.38 -1.49
N ILE A 360 0.61 -3.96 -2.08
CA ILE A 360 0.48 -4.84 -3.24
C ILE A 360 -0.24 -6.13 -2.87
N ALA A 361 0.07 -6.72 -1.70
CA ALA A 361 -0.65 -7.88 -1.18
C ALA A 361 -2.14 -7.61 -1.01
N TYR A 362 -2.53 -6.44 -0.48
CA TYR A 362 -3.94 -6.05 -0.40
C TYR A 362 -4.60 -5.99 -1.78
N MET A 363 -3.95 -5.33 -2.73
CA MET A 363 -4.49 -5.19 -4.09
C MET A 363 -4.67 -6.55 -4.77
N ALA A 364 -3.68 -7.43 -4.63
CA ALA A 364 -3.71 -8.76 -5.23
C ALA A 364 -4.73 -9.68 -4.54
N GLY A 365 -4.83 -9.60 -3.21
CA GLY A 365 -5.86 -10.32 -2.43
C GLY A 365 -7.28 -9.88 -2.81
N ARG A 366 -7.52 -8.57 -2.93
CA ARG A 366 -8.81 -8.04 -3.40
C ARG A 366 -9.15 -8.54 -4.80
N LEU A 367 -8.20 -8.48 -5.73
CA LEU A 367 -8.37 -8.97 -7.10
C LEU A 367 -8.69 -10.47 -7.13
N ALA A 368 -8.01 -11.27 -6.28
CA ALA A 368 -8.26 -12.69 -6.14
C ALA A 368 -9.70 -13.00 -5.71
N VAL A 369 -10.21 -12.26 -4.73
CA VAL A 369 -11.59 -12.41 -4.24
C VAL A 369 -12.61 -11.96 -5.29
N GLU A 370 -12.37 -10.85 -5.97
CA GLU A 370 -13.28 -10.30 -7.00
C GLU A 370 -13.38 -11.21 -8.23
N LYS A 371 -12.26 -11.78 -8.68
CA LYS A 371 -12.19 -12.58 -9.91
C LYS A 371 -12.40 -14.07 -9.68
N GLN A 372 -12.16 -14.57 -8.46
CA GLN A 372 -12.20 -15.99 -8.10
C GLN A 372 -11.46 -16.89 -9.11
N SER A 373 -10.34 -16.40 -9.64
CA SER A 373 -9.62 -17.02 -10.73
C SER A 373 -8.13 -16.94 -10.48
N LEU A 374 -7.45 -18.09 -10.44
CA LEU A 374 -6.01 -18.15 -10.21
C LEU A 374 -5.29 -17.46 -11.36
N SER A 375 -5.75 -17.66 -12.60
CA SER A 375 -5.23 -16.96 -13.78
C SER A 375 -5.34 -15.43 -13.70
N ALA A 376 -6.29 -14.89 -12.94
CA ALA A 376 -6.42 -13.43 -12.76
C ALA A 376 -5.44 -12.86 -11.73
N VAL A 377 -4.78 -13.72 -10.95
CA VAL A 377 -3.78 -13.35 -9.92
C VAL A 377 -2.37 -13.78 -10.36
N CYS A 378 -2.28 -14.81 -11.20
CA CYS A 378 -1.06 -15.30 -11.84
C CYS A 378 -0.40 -14.28 -12.77
N ASP A 379 -1.18 -13.42 -13.41
CA ASP A 379 -0.63 -12.32 -14.19
C ASP A 379 -0.66 -11.02 -13.40
N ALA A 380 0.46 -10.70 -12.75
CA ALA A 380 0.62 -9.43 -12.07
C ALA A 380 0.79 -8.25 -13.04
N SER A 381 0.90 -8.48 -14.36
CA SER A 381 1.13 -7.42 -15.34
C SER A 381 0.06 -6.34 -15.23
N ASP A 382 -1.22 -6.71 -15.21
CA ASP A 382 -2.33 -5.77 -15.11
C ASP A 382 -2.36 -5.06 -13.75
N LEU A 383 -2.08 -5.76 -12.67
CA LEU A 383 -2.11 -5.20 -11.31
C LEU A 383 -0.98 -4.20 -11.08
N LEU A 384 0.25 -4.59 -11.42
CA LEU A 384 1.43 -3.75 -11.28
C LEU A 384 1.40 -2.60 -12.29
N ASP A 385 0.91 -2.83 -13.52
CA ASP A 385 0.73 -1.76 -14.51
C ASP A 385 -0.31 -0.74 -14.05
N GLN A 386 -1.44 -1.17 -13.50
CA GLN A 386 -2.44 -0.24 -12.94
C GLN A 386 -1.86 0.64 -11.84
N TYR A 387 -0.97 0.09 -11.01
CA TYR A 387 -0.37 0.81 -9.89
C TYR A 387 0.79 1.72 -10.30
N TYR A 388 1.77 1.21 -11.06
CA TYR A 388 3.01 1.93 -11.36
C TYR A 388 2.97 2.71 -12.67
N ARG A 389 2.11 2.37 -13.65
CA ARG A 389 2.20 2.93 -15.01
C ARG A 389 2.14 4.43 -15.07
N GLN A 390 1.22 5.07 -14.35
CA GLN A 390 1.08 6.53 -14.42
C GLN A 390 2.38 7.21 -13.99
N PHE A 391 2.96 6.75 -12.88
CA PHE A 391 4.24 7.24 -12.39
C PHE A 391 5.38 6.92 -13.38
N THR A 392 5.46 5.68 -13.85
CA THR A 392 6.51 5.25 -14.78
C THR A 392 6.44 6.00 -16.11
N ASP A 393 5.27 6.09 -16.75
CA ASP A 393 5.11 6.78 -18.04
C ASP A 393 5.44 8.29 -17.92
N GLN A 394 5.12 8.92 -16.79
CA GLN A 394 5.39 10.36 -16.58
C GLN A 394 6.85 10.65 -16.20
N MET A 395 7.41 9.89 -15.25
CA MET A 395 8.70 10.22 -14.65
C MET A 395 9.88 9.54 -15.35
N LEU A 396 9.73 8.25 -15.70
CA LEU A 396 10.83 7.41 -16.21
C LEU A 396 10.74 7.20 -17.73
N GLY A 397 9.54 6.95 -18.25
CA GLY A 397 9.26 6.59 -19.63
C GLY A 397 9.41 7.72 -20.64
N SER A 398 9.69 8.95 -20.16
CA SER A 398 9.95 10.12 -20.99
C SER A 398 11.34 10.12 -21.63
N SER A 399 12.30 9.39 -21.06
CA SER A 399 13.65 9.17 -21.61
C SER A 399 13.94 7.68 -21.76
N LYS A 400 14.34 7.28 -22.98
CA LYS A 400 14.71 5.89 -23.27
C LYS A 400 15.92 5.47 -22.43
N GLU A 401 16.86 6.38 -22.26
CA GLU A 401 18.12 6.23 -21.54
C GLU A 401 17.89 6.04 -20.04
N LEU A 402 17.06 6.89 -19.42
CA LEU A 402 16.72 6.79 -18.01
C LEU A 402 15.95 5.51 -17.70
N CYS A 403 14.99 5.17 -18.55
CA CYS A 403 14.20 3.95 -18.43
C CYS A 403 15.08 2.70 -18.58
N PHE A 404 16.05 2.72 -19.51
CA PHE A 404 17.05 1.67 -19.65
C PHE A 404 17.91 1.53 -18.39
N SER A 405 18.43 2.64 -17.86
CA SER A 405 19.22 2.63 -16.62
C SER A 405 18.45 2.04 -15.44
N ALA A 406 17.16 2.35 -15.31
CA ALA A 406 16.28 1.77 -14.30
C ALA A 406 16.12 0.25 -14.46
N GLY A 407 15.95 -0.23 -15.69
CA GLY A 407 15.88 -1.67 -16.00
C GLY A 407 17.19 -2.41 -15.73
N VAL A 408 18.34 -1.80 -16.04
CA VAL A 408 19.66 -2.37 -15.69
C VAL A 408 19.81 -2.46 -14.17
N LEU A 409 19.46 -1.40 -13.42
CA LEU A 409 19.49 -1.40 -11.95
C LEU A 409 18.54 -2.45 -11.36
N ALA A 410 17.38 -2.68 -11.97
CA ALA A 410 16.46 -3.74 -11.56
C ALA A 410 17.08 -5.14 -11.70
N ILE A 411 17.90 -5.37 -12.74
CA ILE A 411 18.62 -6.63 -12.92
C ILE A 411 19.75 -6.76 -11.89
N VAL A 412 20.68 -5.80 -11.85
CA VAL A 412 21.91 -5.94 -11.04
C VAL A 412 21.69 -5.68 -9.55
N LYS A 413 20.54 -5.12 -9.17
CA LYS A 413 20.07 -4.79 -7.81
C LYS A 413 20.88 -3.72 -7.07
N ALA A 414 22.18 -3.64 -7.31
CA ALA A 414 23.10 -2.71 -6.71
C ALA A 414 24.19 -2.29 -7.71
N VAL A 415 24.57 -1.02 -7.69
CA VAL A 415 25.68 -0.47 -8.46
C VAL A 415 26.62 0.27 -7.51
N ASP A 416 27.89 -0.14 -7.51
CA ASP A 416 28.98 0.63 -6.90
C ASP A 416 29.39 1.75 -7.86
N LEU A 417 29.31 3.00 -7.42
CA LEU A 417 29.63 4.16 -8.26
C LEU A 417 31.11 4.22 -8.64
N ASP A 418 31.98 3.55 -7.88
CA ASP A 418 33.42 3.50 -8.14
C ASP A 418 33.84 2.33 -9.05
N ASP A 419 32.96 1.34 -9.28
CA ASP A 419 33.26 0.15 -10.09
C ASP A 419 32.09 -0.25 -11.01
N LEU A 420 32.22 0.13 -12.29
CA LEU A 420 31.27 -0.23 -13.35
C LEU A 420 31.79 -1.34 -14.28
N THR A 421 32.88 -2.04 -13.93
CA THR A 421 33.55 -3.00 -14.82
C THR A 421 32.63 -4.12 -15.32
N LYS A 422 31.67 -4.56 -14.49
CA LYS A 422 30.67 -5.58 -14.88
C LYS A 422 29.66 -5.10 -15.92
N LEU A 423 29.51 -3.78 -16.08
CA LEU A 423 28.52 -3.14 -16.95
C LEU A 423 29.12 -2.61 -18.27
N GLU A 424 30.42 -2.72 -18.49
CA GLU A 424 31.07 -2.21 -19.72
C GLU A 424 30.41 -2.74 -21.00
N GLU A 425 30.18 -4.06 -21.08
CA GLU A 425 29.50 -4.68 -22.23
C GLU A 425 28.02 -4.28 -22.34
N VAL A 426 27.39 -3.79 -21.27
CA VAL A 426 26.03 -3.23 -21.32
C VAL A 426 26.05 -1.88 -22.03
N PHE A 427 27.10 -1.07 -21.85
CA PHE A 427 27.24 0.22 -22.53
C PHE A 427 27.53 0.06 -24.03
N ASP A 428 28.14 -1.05 -24.44
CA ASP A 428 28.37 -1.37 -25.87
C ASP A 428 27.06 -1.55 -26.67
N LEU A 429 25.92 -1.71 -25.99
CA LEU A 429 24.59 -1.70 -26.63
C LEU A 429 24.21 -0.32 -27.21
N GLY A 430 24.94 0.73 -26.85
CA GLY A 430 24.78 2.08 -27.41
C GLY A 430 23.53 2.83 -26.95
N ILE A 431 22.87 2.37 -25.88
CA ILE A 431 21.70 3.04 -25.29
C ILE A 431 22.14 4.15 -24.33
N VAL A 432 23.12 3.85 -23.47
CA VAL A 432 23.74 4.78 -22.53
C VAL A 432 25.23 4.49 -22.44
N ASP A 433 26.04 5.53 -22.27
CA ASP A 433 27.44 5.37 -21.86
C ASP A 433 27.57 5.41 -20.33
N SER A 434 28.77 5.12 -19.82
CA SER A 434 29.02 5.04 -18.37
C SER A 434 28.75 6.36 -17.65
N LYS A 435 29.05 7.51 -18.28
CA LYS A 435 28.83 8.82 -17.69
C LYS A 435 27.33 9.11 -17.58
N GLN A 436 26.59 8.92 -18.68
CA GLN A 436 25.14 9.11 -18.70
C GLN A 436 24.44 8.13 -17.76
N PHE A 437 24.95 6.91 -17.62
CA PHE A 437 24.41 5.93 -16.68
C PHE A 437 24.51 6.42 -15.24
N LEU A 438 25.66 6.98 -14.82
CA LEU A 438 25.83 7.56 -13.48
C LEU A 438 24.89 8.76 -13.25
N GLU A 439 24.80 9.68 -14.20
CA GLU A 439 23.85 10.81 -14.14
C GLU A 439 22.39 10.33 -14.05
N ASN A 440 22.05 9.25 -14.77
CA ASN A 440 20.73 8.64 -14.69
C ASN A 440 20.49 8.00 -13.32
N LEU A 441 21.47 7.33 -12.70
CA LEU A 441 21.32 6.75 -11.37
C LEU A 441 21.07 7.82 -10.30
N GLU A 442 21.77 8.95 -10.35
CA GLU A 442 21.49 10.10 -9.47
C GLU A 442 20.06 10.60 -9.66
N LYS A 443 19.63 10.77 -10.91
CA LYS A 443 18.24 11.14 -11.22
C LYS A 443 17.24 10.10 -10.74
N LEU A 444 17.56 8.80 -10.79
CA LEU A 444 16.68 7.76 -10.25
C LEU A 444 16.56 7.82 -8.72
N VAL A 445 17.58 8.33 -8.03
CA VAL A 445 17.50 8.64 -6.58
C VAL A 445 16.57 9.83 -6.36
N ASP A 446 16.70 10.90 -7.15
CA ASP A 446 15.81 12.07 -7.07
C ASP A 446 14.34 11.71 -7.35
N LEU A 447 14.11 10.74 -8.24
CA LEU A 447 12.80 10.21 -8.59
C LEU A 447 12.31 9.13 -7.62
N GLU A 448 13.03 8.86 -6.54
CA GLU A 448 12.68 7.87 -5.50
C GLU A 448 12.54 6.42 -6.02
N TYR A 449 13.04 6.14 -7.23
CA TYR A 449 13.14 4.78 -7.74
C TYR A 449 14.30 4.03 -7.09
N ALA A 450 15.40 4.74 -6.83
CA ALA A 450 16.61 4.21 -6.24
C ALA A 450 16.96 4.94 -4.93
N GLN A 451 17.86 4.34 -4.16
CA GLN A 451 18.43 4.93 -2.96
C GLN A 451 19.96 4.77 -2.95
N SER A 452 20.66 5.78 -2.43
CA SER A 452 22.11 5.78 -2.30
C SER A 452 22.54 5.57 -0.86
N LYS A 453 23.46 4.63 -0.63
CA LYS A 453 24.07 4.38 0.69
C LYS A 453 25.54 4.05 0.52
N ASN A 454 26.41 4.87 1.11
CA ASN A 454 27.86 4.68 1.10
C ASN A 454 28.47 4.47 -0.30
N GLY A 455 28.04 5.25 -1.30
CA GLY A 455 28.54 5.13 -2.67
C GLY A 455 27.94 3.99 -3.49
N VAL A 456 26.98 3.25 -2.93
CA VAL A 456 26.25 2.19 -3.65
C VAL A 456 24.81 2.62 -3.86
N ILE A 457 24.33 2.53 -5.10
CA ILE A 457 22.93 2.78 -5.46
C ILE A 457 22.18 1.46 -5.60
N THR A 458 21.01 1.36 -4.97
CA THR A 458 20.14 0.17 -4.96
C THR A 458 18.70 0.54 -5.27
N ASN A 459 17.86 -0.43 -5.64
CA ASN A 459 16.42 -0.19 -5.80
C ASN A 459 15.80 0.20 -4.44
N ALA A 460 14.91 1.20 -4.44
CA ALA A 460 14.20 1.62 -3.23
C ALA A 460 12.99 0.72 -2.90
N ASP A 461 12.36 0.15 -3.93
CA ASP A 461 11.19 -0.75 -3.83
C ASP A 461 11.39 -1.96 -4.76
N GLN A 462 11.41 -3.17 -4.19
CA GLN A 462 11.62 -4.40 -4.95
C GLN A 462 10.44 -4.74 -5.87
N CYS A 463 9.19 -4.46 -5.47
CA CYS A 463 8.02 -4.61 -6.34
C CYS A 463 8.14 -3.69 -7.56
N PHE A 464 8.60 -2.45 -7.33
CA PHE A 464 8.76 -1.51 -8.43
C PHE A 464 9.91 -1.91 -9.37
N ALA A 465 11.01 -2.44 -8.84
CA ALA A 465 12.09 -3.01 -9.65
C ALA A 465 11.60 -4.21 -10.49
N ASN A 466 10.82 -5.12 -9.90
CA ASN A 466 10.21 -6.26 -10.59
C ASN A 466 9.26 -5.79 -11.71
N TYR A 467 8.51 -4.70 -11.49
CA TYR A 467 7.73 -4.03 -12.53
C TYR A 467 8.58 -3.47 -13.66
N MET A 468 9.72 -2.84 -13.35
CA MET A 468 10.61 -2.27 -14.35
C MET A 468 11.28 -3.32 -15.25
N LEU A 469 11.54 -4.54 -14.75
CA LEU A 469 11.99 -5.66 -15.59
C LEU A 469 11.03 -5.92 -16.75
N TYR A 470 9.73 -6.08 -16.44
CA TYR A 470 8.71 -6.26 -17.46
C TYR A 470 8.56 -5.02 -18.35
N TYR A 471 8.47 -3.85 -17.74
CA TYR A 471 8.19 -2.61 -18.45
C TYR A 471 9.27 -2.29 -19.51
N VAL A 472 10.55 -2.43 -19.15
CA VAL A 472 11.68 -2.09 -20.02
C VAL A 472 11.87 -3.11 -21.14
N PHE A 473 11.88 -4.40 -20.80
CA PHE A 473 12.31 -5.45 -21.73
C PHE A 473 11.16 -6.07 -22.53
N PHE A 474 9.94 -6.10 -22.01
CA PHE A 474 8.80 -6.77 -22.65
C PHE A 474 7.74 -5.80 -23.14
N LYS A 475 7.44 -4.75 -22.37
CA LYS A 475 6.43 -3.75 -22.76
C LYS A 475 6.97 -2.67 -23.70
N LYS A 476 8.05 -1.98 -23.32
CA LYS A 476 8.71 -0.95 -24.15
C LYS A 476 9.70 -1.56 -25.14
N LYS A 477 10.22 -2.75 -24.86
CA LYS A 477 11.23 -3.46 -25.67
C LYS A 477 12.40 -2.54 -26.04
N ILE A 478 12.94 -1.82 -25.04
CA ILE A 478 14.02 -0.83 -25.23
C ILE A 478 15.25 -1.45 -25.89
N VAL A 479 15.56 -2.69 -25.48
CA VAL A 479 16.55 -3.60 -26.04
C VAL A 479 15.96 -5.02 -26.02
N PRO A 480 16.32 -5.91 -26.96
CA PRO A 480 15.98 -7.33 -26.85
C PRO A 480 16.50 -7.91 -25.52
N PHE A 481 15.64 -8.66 -24.81
CA PHE A 481 16.05 -9.32 -23.57
C PHE A 481 17.19 -10.33 -23.80
N ALA A 482 17.26 -10.94 -24.99
CA ALA A 482 18.36 -11.82 -25.38
C ALA A 482 19.74 -11.15 -25.30
N ASP A 483 19.84 -9.86 -25.65
CA ASP A 483 21.11 -9.15 -25.65
C ASP A 483 21.61 -8.92 -24.21
N ILE A 484 20.72 -8.47 -23.32
CA ILE A 484 21.07 -8.28 -21.91
C ILE A 484 21.27 -9.61 -21.17
N LEU A 485 20.52 -10.66 -21.57
CA LEU A 485 20.67 -12.01 -21.04
C LEU A 485 22.05 -12.57 -21.36
N ASP A 486 22.52 -12.43 -22.61
CA ASP A 486 23.85 -12.88 -23.02
C ASP A 486 24.98 -12.16 -22.27
N ILE A 487 24.88 -10.84 -22.10
CA ILE A 487 25.87 -10.06 -21.35
C ILE A 487 25.84 -10.47 -19.88
N GLY A 488 24.64 -10.48 -19.29
CA GLY A 488 24.45 -10.80 -17.88
C GLY A 488 24.91 -12.20 -17.52
N PHE A 489 24.65 -13.19 -18.39
CA PHE A 489 25.03 -14.57 -18.11
C PHE A 489 26.56 -14.75 -18.02
N ARG A 490 27.31 -13.88 -18.71
CA ARG A 490 28.78 -13.84 -18.73
C ARG A 490 29.37 -12.96 -17.61
N LYS A 491 28.70 -11.89 -17.17
CA LYS A 491 29.26 -10.88 -16.25
C LYS A 491 28.62 -10.83 -14.86
N PHE A 492 27.32 -11.07 -14.77
CA PHE A 492 26.50 -10.98 -13.56
C PHE A 492 25.41 -12.08 -13.58
N ARG A 493 25.89 -13.33 -13.61
CA ARG A 493 25.07 -14.53 -13.90
C ARG A 493 23.93 -14.72 -12.90
N ASN A 494 24.18 -14.50 -11.61
CA ASN A 494 23.17 -14.72 -10.58
C ASN A 494 22.03 -13.70 -10.71
N GLU A 495 22.38 -12.44 -10.97
CA GLU A 495 21.49 -11.30 -11.10
C GLU A 495 20.56 -11.45 -12.31
N ILE A 496 21.12 -11.79 -13.49
CA ILE A 496 20.30 -11.97 -14.70
C ILE A 496 19.40 -13.20 -14.64
N ASN A 497 19.87 -14.29 -14.02
CA ASN A 497 19.07 -15.50 -13.85
C ASN A 497 17.92 -15.24 -12.88
N HIS A 498 18.19 -14.52 -11.79
CA HIS A 498 17.14 -14.07 -10.89
C HIS A 498 16.12 -13.20 -11.63
N ALA A 499 16.55 -12.25 -12.47
CA ALA A 499 15.62 -11.42 -13.24
C ALA A 499 14.73 -12.26 -14.17
N ALA A 500 15.29 -13.25 -14.87
CA ALA A 500 14.51 -14.16 -15.71
C ALA A 500 13.49 -15.00 -14.91
N VAL A 501 13.90 -15.53 -13.75
CA VAL A 501 13.02 -16.28 -12.84
C VAL A 501 11.90 -15.38 -12.31
N THR A 502 12.24 -14.18 -11.83
CA THR A 502 11.27 -13.18 -11.37
C THR A 502 10.24 -12.88 -12.45
N ILE A 503 10.66 -12.68 -13.72
CA ILE A 503 9.72 -12.45 -14.81
C ILE A 503 8.79 -13.66 -14.97
N SER A 504 9.34 -14.89 -14.97
CA SER A 504 8.56 -16.11 -15.17
C SER A 504 7.55 -16.39 -14.05
N HIS A 505 7.85 -15.99 -12.81
CA HIS A 505 6.97 -16.23 -11.66
C HIS A 505 5.89 -15.15 -11.54
N ILE A 506 6.25 -13.88 -11.74
CA ILE A 506 5.36 -12.72 -11.56
C ILE A 506 4.43 -12.50 -12.76
N TYR A 507 4.91 -12.76 -13.99
CA TYR A 507 4.17 -12.48 -15.23
C TYR A 507 3.83 -13.78 -15.97
N GLN A 508 2.76 -14.44 -15.54
CA GLN A 508 2.31 -15.69 -16.17
C GLN A 508 1.38 -15.48 -17.38
N ASP A 509 1.34 -14.27 -17.95
CA ASP A 509 0.67 -14.07 -19.24
C ASP A 509 1.32 -14.95 -20.33
N PRO A 510 0.54 -15.74 -21.09
CA PRO A 510 1.09 -16.63 -22.09
C PRO A 510 1.95 -15.95 -23.15
N GLN A 511 1.63 -14.70 -23.55
CA GLN A 511 2.41 -13.98 -24.56
C GLN A 511 3.75 -13.53 -24.00
N ILE A 512 3.79 -13.07 -22.74
CA ILE A 512 5.04 -12.72 -22.06
C ILE A 512 5.92 -13.96 -21.89
N MET A 513 5.34 -15.10 -21.50
CA MET A 513 6.07 -16.35 -21.32
C MET A 513 6.63 -16.91 -22.64
N ASP A 514 5.84 -16.85 -23.72
CA ASP A 514 6.29 -17.23 -25.06
C ASP A 514 7.43 -16.32 -25.55
N GLU A 515 7.31 -15.00 -25.32
CA GLU A 515 8.37 -14.04 -25.64
C GLU A 515 9.64 -14.33 -24.82
N LEU A 516 9.55 -14.53 -23.50
CA LEU A 516 10.70 -14.86 -22.66
C LEU A 516 11.41 -16.13 -23.14
N SER A 517 10.64 -17.19 -23.42
CA SER A 517 11.13 -18.44 -23.98
C SER A 517 11.86 -18.22 -25.31
N SER A 518 11.30 -17.37 -26.19
CA SER A 518 11.92 -17.04 -27.47
C SER A 518 13.25 -16.29 -27.29
N GLN A 519 13.35 -15.35 -26.34
CA GLN A 519 14.55 -14.57 -26.06
C GLN A 519 15.67 -15.46 -25.48
N ILE A 520 15.32 -16.39 -24.59
CA ILE A 520 16.26 -17.38 -24.05
C ILE A 520 16.79 -18.28 -25.18
N LYS A 521 15.92 -18.74 -26.08
CA LYS A 521 16.31 -19.58 -27.24
C LYS A 521 17.26 -18.88 -28.21
N VAL A 522 17.25 -17.54 -28.29
CA VAL A 522 18.23 -16.78 -29.09
C VAL A 522 19.63 -16.92 -28.50
N VAL A 523 19.79 -16.68 -27.19
CA VAL A 523 21.08 -16.82 -26.49
C VAL A 523 21.55 -18.28 -26.50
N TRP A 524 20.61 -19.21 -26.31
CA TRP A 524 20.89 -20.63 -26.41
C TRP A 524 21.54 -21.03 -27.73
N LYS A 525 20.93 -20.63 -28.86
CA LYS A 525 21.48 -20.92 -30.20
C LYS A 525 22.82 -20.25 -30.42
N LYS A 526 23.04 -19.06 -29.84
CA LYS A 526 24.34 -18.39 -29.87
C LYS A 526 25.43 -19.24 -29.19
N TYR A 527 25.16 -19.77 -27.99
CA TYR A 527 26.12 -20.58 -27.25
C TYR A 527 26.31 -21.98 -27.82
N GLN A 528 25.24 -22.60 -28.34
CA GLN A 528 25.32 -23.88 -29.02
C GLN A 528 26.29 -23.87 -30.21
N ASN A 529 26.38 -22.74 -30.91
CA ASN A 529 27.27 -22.55 -32.07
C ASN A 529 28.64 -21.97 -31.69
N SER A 530 28.90 -21.74 -30.40
CA SER A 530 30.18 -21.21 -29.92
C SER A 530 31.18 -22.33 -29.65
N ASP A 531 32.47 -22.01 -29.70
CA ASP A 531 33.53 -22.96 -29.32
C ASP A 531 33.60 -23.19 -27.79
N ASP A 532 32.86 -22.42 -26.99
CA ASP A 532 32.83 -22.52 -25.53
C ASP A 532 31.78 -23.53 -25.05
N SER A 533 32.17 -24.80 -25.05
CA SER A 533 31.29 -25.89 -24.63
C SER A 533 30.87 -25.82 -23.16
N GLU A 534 31.66 -25.18 -22.29
CA GLU A 534 31.32 -25.04 -20.87
C GLU A 534 30.30 -23.93 -20.66
N LEU A 535 30.43 -22.79 -21.37
CA LEU A 535 29.40 -21.75 -21.33
C LEU A 535 28.05 -22.26 -21.81
N TYR A 536 28.03 -23.05 -22.88
CA TYR A 536 26.81 -23.72 -23.34
C TYR A 536 26.25 -24.69 -22.30
N ALA A 537 27.11 -25.54 -21.71
CA ALA A 537 26.69 -26.47 -20.67
C ALA A 537 26.11 -25.76 -19.44
N ASP A 538 26.74 -24.68 -18.99
CA ASP A 538 26.26 -23.85 -17.88
C ASP A 538 24.91 -23.20 -18.19
N PHE A 539 24.71 -22.72 -19.42
CA PHE A 539 23.43 -22.14 -19.83
C PHE A 539 22.31 -23.18 -19.80
N LEU A 540 22.59 -24.40 -20.25
CA LEU A 540 21.66 -25.53 -20.15
C LEU A 540 21.30 -25.85 -18.70
N GLN A 541 22.25 -25.80 -17.76
CA GLN A 541 21.95 -26.08 -16.34
C GLN A 541 20.87 -25.16 -15.75
N VAL A 542 20.74 -23.96 -16.29
CA VAL A 542 19.80 -22.94 -15.77
C VAL A 542 18.49 -22.97 -16.53
N TYR A 543 18.55 -23.07 -17.86
CA TYR A 543 17.39 -22.86 -18.73
C TYR A 543 16.82 -24.14 -19.35
N HIS A 544 17.25 -25.34 -18.93
CA HIS A 544 16.91 -26.61 -19.61
C HIS A 544 15.42 -26.80 -19.88
N ALA A 545 14.56 -26.36 -18.96
CA ALA A 545 13.10 -26.47 -19.07
C ALA A 545 12.47 -25.67 -20.22
N VAL A 546 13.17 -24.66 -20.77
CA VAL A 546 12.69 -23.82 -21.88
C VAL A 546 12.65 -24.59 -23.21
N ASP A 547 13.53 -25.58 -23.36
CA ASP A 547 13.57 -26.49 -24.51
C ASP A 547 13.89 -27.92 -24.04
N PRO A 548 12.86 -28.65 -23.55
CA PRO A 548 13.05 -29.98 -22.96
C PRO A 548 13.67 -30.98 -23.94
N GLU A 549 13.28 -30.97 -25.21
CA GLU A 549 13.77 -31.91 -26.22
C GLU A 549 15.30 -31.80 -26.40
N VAL A 550 15.80 -30.57 -26.59
CA VAL A 550 17.23 -30.30 -26.78
C VAL A 550 18.01 -30.64 -25.51
N SER A 551 17.47 -30.29 -24.35
CA SER A 551 18.08 -30.54 -23.04
C SER A 551 18.19 -32.02 -22.71
N LEU A 552 17.11 -32.78 -22.89
CA LEU A 552 17.08 -34.22 -22.64
C LEU A 552 17.98 -34.97 -23.62
N LEU A 553 18.04 -34.54 -24.89
CA LEU A 553 18.99 -35.09 -25.86
C LEU A 553 20.44 -34.82 -25.45
N TYR A 554 20.75 -33.62 -24.95
CA TYR A 554 22.07 -33.29 -24.44
C TYR A 554 22.44 -34.14 -23.22
N ALA A 555 21.52 -34.30 -22.25
CA ALA A 555 21.70 -35.16 -21.09
C ALA A 555 21.96 -36.61 -21.51
N LYS A 556 21.17 -37.14 -22.44
CA LYS A 556 21.36 -38.48 -23.00
C LYS A 556 22.75 -38.66 -23.60
N ASN A 557 23.19 -37.74 -24.48
CA ASN A 557 24.52 -37.82 -25.09
C ASN A 557 25.65 -37.81 -24.06
N LYS A 558 25.48 -37.05 -22.95
CA LYS A 558 26.43 -37.07 -21.83
C LYS A 558 26.41 -38.41 -21.11
N ILE A 559 25.23 -38.95 -20.79
CA ILE A 559 25.08 -40.26 -20.15
C ILE A 559 25.70 -41.37 -20.99
N ASP A 560 25.44 -41.38 -22.30
CA ASP A 560 25.98 -42.35 -23.26
C ASP A 560 27.52 -42.32 -23.30
N GLY A 561 28.12 -41.14 -23.14
CA GLY A 561 29.57 -40.97 -23.06
C GLY A 561 30.24 -41.48 -21.77
N ILE A 562 29.46 -41.80 -20.73
CA ILE A 562 30.00 -42.31 -19.45
C ILE A 562 30.26 -43.81 -19.54
N ALA A 563 31.49 -44.21 -19.24
CA ALA A 563 31.89 -45.61 -19.13
C ALA A 563 31.19 -46.29 -17.93
N SER A 564 30.57 -47.44 -18.18
CA SER A 564 29.86 -48.19 -17.13
C SER A 564 30.83 -48.94 -16.22
N GLN A 565 30.62 -48.81 -14.92
CA GLN A 565 31.35 -49.52 -13.87
C GLN A 565 30.44 -50.56 -13.20
N LYS A 566 31.04 -51.60 -12.62
CA LYS A 566 30.28 -52.62 -11.89
C LYS A 566 29.87 -52.05 -10.53
N ILE A 567 28.56 -52.00 -10.26
CA ILE A 567 27.99 -51.48 -9.02
C ILE A 567 27.96 -52.59 -7.96
N SER A 568 28.52 -52.33 -6.78
CA SER A 568 28.39 -53.18 -5.59
C SER A 568 26.98 -53.10 -4.98
N LEU A 569 26.56 -54.15 -4.27
CA LEU A 569 25.33 -54.14 -3.47
C LEU A 569 25.53 -53.48 -2.09
N ASP A 570 26.76 -53.16 -1.72
CA ASP A 570 27.14 -52.55 -0.43
C ASP A 570 27.58 -51.10 -0.66
N ILE A 571 26.59 -50.23 -0.96
CA ILE A 571 26.82 -48.81 -1.26
C ILE A 571 26.71 -47.99 0.03
N ASN A 572 27.72 -47.16 0.30
CA ASN A 572 27.66 -46.19 1.39
C ASN A 572 26.99 -44.88 0.92
N PHE A 573 25.73 -44.68 1.30
CA PHE A 573 24.97 -43.47 0.96
C PHE A 573 25.41 -42.22 1.74
N ASP A 574 26.18 -42.38 2.83
CA ASP A 574 26.62 -41.29 3.72
C ASP A 574 27.98 -40.71 3.30
N GLN A 575 28.45 -41.07 2.11
CA GLN A 575 29.77 -40.70 1.63
C GLN A 575 29.81 -39.22 1.22
N LYS A 576 30.33 -38.38 2.11
CA LYS A 576 30.41 -36.91 1.94
C LYS A 576 31.13 -36.42 0.68
N SER A 577 31.94 -37.25 0.03
CA SER A 577 32.59 -36.89 -1.24
C SER A 577 31.60 -36.71 -2.40
N TRP A 578 30.36 -37.19 -2.25
CA TRP A 578 29.30 -37.20 -3.27
C TRP A 578 28.12 -36.29 -2.89
N ASP A 579 28.40 -35.20 -2.18
CA ASP A 579 27.41 -34.19 -1.77
C ASP A 579 27.27 -33.03 -2.78
N GLN A 580 27.99 -33.08 -3.91
CA GLN A 580 27.88 -32.06 -4.94
C GLN A 580 26.64 -32.27 -5.83
N THR A 581 26.04 -31.17 -6.28
CA THR A 581 24.93 -31.21 -7.22
C THR A 581 25.39 -31.76 -8.57
N ASP A 582 24.74 -32.82 -9.03
CA ASP A 582 25.08 -33.50 -10.27
C ASP A 582 24.53 -32.75 -11.50
N ARG A 583 25.42 -32.29 -12.39
CA ARG A 583 25.04 -31.52 -13.58
C ARG A 583 24.10 -32.27 -14.53
N ILE A 584 24.16 -33.62 -14.59
CA ILE A 584 23.26 -34.39 -15.46
C ILE A 584 21.87 -34.43 -14.83
N LEU A 585 21.77 -34.72 -13.54
CA LEU A 585 20.48 -34.79 -12.84
C LEU A 585 19.79 -33.43 -12.75
N THR A 586 20.54 -32.33 -12.68
CA THR A 586 19.98 -30.97 -12.79
C THR A 586 19.18 -30.81 -14.08
N LEU A 587 19.74 -31.25 -15.23
CA LEU A 587 19.06 -31.16 -16.54
C LEU A 587 17.79 -32.01 -16.63
N LEU A 588 17.59 -32.95 -15.71
CA LEU A 588 16.42 -33.84 -15.63
C LEU A 588 15.37 -33.32 -14.62
N THR A 589 15.67 -32.23 -13.92
CA THR A 589 14.79 -31.64 -12.90
C THR A 589 13.70 -30.78 -13.54
N GLY A 590 12.53 -30.66 -12.91
CA GLY A 590 11.47 -29.73 -13.34
C GLY A 590 10.46 -30.32 -14.35
N TYR A 591 10.67 -31.56 -14.80
CA TYR A 591 9.75 -32.25 -15.72
C TYR A 591 8.70 -33.11 -15.03
N GLN A 592 8.69 -33.18 -13.69
CA GLN A 592 7.87 -34.16 -12.96
C GLN A 592 6.37 -33.98 -13.18
N SER A 593 5.95 -32.73 -13.38
CA SER A 593 4.55 -32.37 -13.65
C SER A 593 4.22 -32.35 -15.15
N SER A 594 5.19 -32.60 -16.03
CA SER A 594 4.96 -32.67 -17.48
C SER A 594 4.42 -34.03 -17.88
N GLU A 595 3.27 -34.07 -18.56
CA GLU A 595 2.74 -35.32 -19.12
C GLU A 595 3.63 -35.90 -20.22
N GLU A 596 4.38 -35.04 -20.93
CA GLU A 596 5.20 -35.42 -22.09
C GLU A 596 6.63 -35.83 -21.69
N TYR A 597 7.27 -35.09 -20.78
CA TYR A 597 8.72 -35.24 -20.52
C TYR A 597 9.05 -35.96 -19.21
N SER A 598 8.08 -36.16 -18.31
CA SER A 598 8.32 -36.79 -17.00
C SER A 598 8.89 -38.21 -17.13
N GLU A 599 8.31 -39.03 -18.02
CA GLU A 599 8.76 -40.40 -18.25
C GLU A 599 10.18 -40.44 -18.85
N MET A 600 10.43 -39.64 -19.89
CA MET A 600 11.74 -39.56 -20.54
C MET A 600 12.85 -39.09 -19.58
N SER A 601 12.55 -38.08 -18.76
CA SER A 601 13.49 -37.59 -17.73
C SER A 601 13.86 -38.70 -16.74
N LEU A 602 12.85 -39.42 -16.24
CA LEU A 602 13.07 -40.49 -15.27
C LEU A 602 13.84 -41.67 -15.88
N GLU A 603 13.56 -42.04 -17.12
CA GLU A 603 14.30 -43.08 -17.85
C GLU A 603 15.78 -42.72 -17.97
N LEU A 604 16.10 -41.48 -18.38
CA LEU A 604 17.48 -41.00 -18.45
C LEU A 604 18.16 -40.98 -17.08
N ALA A 605 17.44 -40.58 -16.02
CA ALA A 605 17.98 -40.60 -14.66
C ALA A 605 18.33 -42.03 -14.20
N LEU A 606 17.49 -43.02 -14.56
CA LEU A 606 17.76 -44.43 -14.30
C LEU A 606 18.92 -44.99 -15.15
N GLU A 607 19.07 -44.55 -16.40
CA GLU A 607 20.23 -44.89 -17.23
C GLU A 607 21.53 -44.33 -16.64
N TYR A 608 21.48 -43.09 -16.14
CA TYR A 608 22.59 -42.48 -15.42
C TYR A 608 22.97 -43.26 -14.16
N ALA A 609 21.98 -43.63 -13.35
CA ALA A 609 22.18 -44.39 -12.11
C ALA A 609 22.89 -45.75 -12.33
N LYS A 610 22.82 -46.32 -13.54
CA LYS A 610 23.49 -47.58 -13.90
C LYS A 610 24.97 -47.41 -14.22
N LYS A 611 25.50 -46.19 -14.31
CA LYS A 611 26.87 -45.93 -14.78
C LYS A 611 27.94 -46.16 -13.72
N SER A 612 27.69 -45.82 -12.46
CA SER A 612 28.63 -45.99 -11.34
C SER A 612 27.92 -45.95 -9.99
N GLU A 613 28.60 -46.35 -8.92
CA GLU A 613 28.08 -46.21 -7.54
C GLU A 613 27.82 -44.75 -7.18
N GLU A 614 28.70 -43.84 -7.58
CA GLU A 614 28.54 -42.39 -7.39
C GLU A 614 27.27 -41.86 -8.10
N ALA A 615 27.07 -42.23 -9.37
CA ALA A 615 25.88 -41.84 -10.12
C ALA A 615 24.60 -42.38 -9.48
N PHE A 616 24.65 -43.60 -8.92
CA PHE A 616 23.53 -44.18 -8.17
C PHE A 616 23.22 -43.41 -6.88
N VAL A 617 24.23 -42.96 -6.13
CA VAL A 617 24.04 -42.14 -4.93
C VAL A 617 23.47 -40.77 -5.27
N HIS A 618 24.01 -40.10 -6.30
CA HIS A 618 23.47 -38.81 -6.77
C HIS A 618 22.00 -38.97 -7.22
N PHE A 619 21.70 -40.01 -7.99
CA PHE A 619 20.33 -40.33 -8.40
C PHE A 619 19.42 -40.54 -7.19
N SER A 620 19.85 -41.30 -6.18
CA SER A 620 19.03 -41.59 -5.00
C SER A 620 18.69 -40.31 -4.21
N LYS A 621 19.67 -39.39 -4.04
CA LYS A 621 19.45 -38.10 -3.41
C LYS A 621 18.49 -37.23 -4.22
N TRP A 622 18.76 -37.07 -5.52
CA TRP A 622 17.90 -36.33 -6.44
C TRP A 622 16.48 -36.89 -6.46
N PHE A 623 16.34 -38.21 -6.53
CA PHE A 623 15.06 -38.90 -6.58
C PHE A 623 14.24 -38.61 -5.31
N ASN A 624 14.84 -38.69 -4.14
CA ASN A 624 14.16 -38.34 -2.88
C ASN A 624 13.78 -36.85 -2.83
N GLN A 625 14.57 -35.94 -3.41
CA GLN A 625 14.21 -34.53 -3.49
C GLN A 625 13.04 -34.27 -4.45
N GLN A 626 13.01 -34.95 -5.59
CA GLN A 626 12.00 -34.71 -6.64
C GLN A 626 10.70 -35.52 -6.45
N PHE A 627 10.78 -36.68 -5.79
CA PHE A 627 9.67 -37.65 -5.67
C PHE A 627 9.47 -38.17 -4.23
N GLY A 628 10.16 -37.60 -3.24
CA GLY A 628 10.02 -37.96 -1.82
C GLY A 628 8.62 -37.76 -1.27
N ILE A 629 8.32 -38.40 -0.14
CA ILE A 629 7.01 -38.36 0.52
C ILE A 629 6.89 -37.02 1.28
N ASP A 630 6.41 -36.01 0.57
CA ASP A 630 5.71 -34.86 1.12
C ASP A 630 4.19 -35.15 1.07
N PRO A 631 3.36 -34.79 2.06
CA PRO A 631 1.89 -34.84 1.95
C PRO A 631 1.32 -34.30 0.62
N ASP A 632 2.01 -33.36 -0.04
CA ASP A 632 1.63 -32.80 -1.35
C ASP A 632 1.87 -33.74 -2.56
N VAL A 633 2.58 -34.85 -2.38
CA VAL A 633 3.12 -35.69 -3.48
C VAL A 633 2.49 -37.08 -3.53
N PHE A 634 1.50 -37.38 -2.68
CA PHE A 634 0.92 -38.72 -2.55
C PHE A 634 0.37 -39.28 -3.89
N HIS A 635 -0.16 -38.43 -4.76
CA HIS A 635 -0.59 -38.83 -6.11
C HIS A 635 0.56 -39.20 -7.05
N LYS A 636 1.76 -38.61 -6.90
CA LYS A 636 2.93 -38.85 -7.77
C LYS A 636 3.63 -40.18 -7.44
N SER A 637 3.58 -40.62 -6.18
CA SER A 637 4.06 -41.95 -5.76
C SER A 637 3.33 -43.12 -6.47
N ILE A 638 2.09 -42.90 -6.91
CA ILE A 638 1.26 -43.87 -7.64
C ILE A 638 1.68 -43.96 -9.12
N GLN A 639 2.12 -42.86 -9.75
CA GLN A 639 2.69 -42.91 -11.10
C GLN A 639 4.05 -43.60 -11.10
N PHE A 640 4.87 -43.35 -10.07
CA PHE A 640 6.19 -43.99 -9.90
C PHE A 640 6.09 -45.51 -9.72
N SER A 641 5.15 -46.00 -8.89
CA SER A 641 4.94 -47.44 -8.72
C SER A 641 4.50 -48.14 -10.02
N LYS A 642 3.78 -47.45 -10.92
CA LYS A 642 3.46 -47.96 -12.27
C LYS A 642 4.67 -47.97 -13.20
N LEU A 643 5.55 -46.97 -13.11
CA LEU A 643 6.77 -46.83 -13.91
C LEU A 643 7.85 -47.85 -13.51
N LEU A 644 8.09 -48.05 -12.21
CA LEU A 644 8.97 -49.12 -11.69
C LEU A 644 8.54 -50.50 -12.20
N TYR A 645 7.22 -50.73 -12.28
CA TYR A 645 6.65 -51.99 -12.76
C TYR A 645 6.81 -52.18 -14.29
N ARG A 646 6.86 -51.09 -15.06
CA ARG A 646 7.01 -51.11 -16.52
C ARG A 646 8.47 -51.17 -17.00
N SER A 647 9.40 -50.58 -16.26
CA SER A 647 10.78 -50.33 -16.72
C SER A 647 11.79 -51.46 -16.44
N TRP A 648 11.34 -52.67 -16.06
CA TRP A 648 12.20 -53.85 -15.81
C TRP A 648 13.45 -53.52 -14.96
N ILE A 649 13.26 -52.72 -13.91
CA ILE A 649 14.34 -52.38 -13.00
C ILE A 649 14.79 -53.66 -12.28
N SER A 650 16.08 -53.95 -12.31
CA SER A 650 16.62 -55.16 -11.68
C SER A 650 16.27 -55.16 -10.19
N ILE A 651 15.94 -56.34 -9.65
CA ILE A 651 15.64 -56.52 -8.21
C ILE A 651 16.71 -55.86 -7.34
N SER A 652 17.97 -55.87 -7.80
CA SER A 652 19.11 -55.21 -7.17
C SER A 652 18.95 -53.69 -7.03
N LEU A 653 18.45 -52.97 -8.05
CA LEU A 653 18.21 -51.53 -7.97
C LEU A 653 17.05 -51.18 -7.03
N ILE A 654 16.00 -52.01 -7.01
CA ILE A 654 14.86 -51.83 -6.09
C ILE A 654 15.34 -51.97 -4.64
N VAL A 655 16.14 -53.01 -4.34
CA VAL A 655 16.72 -53.21 -3.00
C VAL A 655 17.58 -52.03 -2.56
N LEU A 656 18.41 -51.50 -3.46
CA LEU A 656 19.26 -50.33 -3.18
C LEU A 656 18.45 -49.04 -2.96
N LEU A 657 17.38 -48.82 -3.73
CA LEU A 657 16.47 -47.70 -3.52
C LEU A 657 15.80 -47.76 -2.15
N PHE A 658 15.30 -48.94 -1.75
CA PHE A 658 14.75 -49.15 -0.41
C PHE A 658 15.78 -48.88 0.70
N GLN A 659 17.03 -49.33 0.53
CA GLN A 659 18.11 -49.02 1.48
C GLN A 659 18.39 -47.51 1.57
N SER A 660 18.39 -46.80 0.44
CA SER A 660 18.60 -45.35 0.41
C SER A 660 17.48 -44.57 1.14
N SER A 661 16.21 -44.94 0.92
CA SER A 661 15.07 -44.27 1.55
C SER A 661 15.05 -44.51 3.07
N VAL A 662 15.46 -45.70 3.53
CA VAL A 662 15.60 -45.98 4.97
C VAL A 662 16.72 -45.14 5.59
N SER A 663 17.86 -44.97 4.91
CA SER A 663 18.94 -44.09 5.38
C SER A 663 18.49 -42.62 5.45
N PHE A 664 17.81 -42.13 4.40
CA PHE A 664 17.28 -40.77 4.33
C PHE A 664 16.27 -40.46 5.44
N LEU A 665 15.34 -41.38 5.72
CA LEU A 665 14.38 -41.26 6.82
C LEU A 665 15.05 -41.26 8.20
N HIS A 666 16.19 -41.96 8.33
CA HIS A 666 16.99 -41.98 9.56
C HIS A 666 17.77 -40.67 9.75
N GLN A 667 18.27 -40.06 8.68
CA GLN A 667 18.99 -38.78 8.72
C GLN A 667 18.09 -37.56 8.94
N THR A 668 16.87 -37.59 8.39
CA THR A 668 15.88 -36.49 8.51
C THR A 668 15.05 -36.54 9.80
N GLY A 669 15.25 -37.55 10.66
CA GLY A 669 14.48 -37.73 11.90
C GLY A 669 13.00 -38.12 11.71
N CYS A 670 12.55 -38.30 10.46
CA CYS A 670 11.16 -38.62 10.12
C CYS A 670 10.73 -40.05 10.46
N LEU A 671 11.67 -40.94 10.78
CA LEU A 671 11.40 -42.33 11.13
C LEU A 671 10.54 -42.48 12.41
N MET A 672 10.55 -41.50 13.33
CA MET A 672 9.68 -41.53 14.52
C MET A 672 8.24 -41.05 14.26
N ASN A 673 7.99 -40.22 13.23
CA ASN A 673 6.64 -39.68 12.95
C ASN A 673 5.80 -40.59 12.03
N ILE A 674 6.41 -41.55 11.35
CA ILE A 674 5.70 -42.50 10.46
C ILE A 674 5.33 -43.80 11.21
N ILE A 675 5.90 -44.02 12.41
CA ILE A 675 5.63 -45.20 13.26
C ILE A 675 4.49 -44.95 14.27
N GLN A 676 4.03 -43.71 14.45
CA GLN A 676 2.77 -43.38 15.13
C GLN A 676 1.64 -43.27 14.10
#